data_AF-A0A3C0PJ19-F1
#
_entry.id   AF-A0A3C0PJ19-F1
#
_cell.length_a   1.000
_cell.length_b   1.000
_cell.length_c   1.000
_cell.angle_alpha   90.00
_cell.angle_beta   90.00
_cell.angle_gamma   90.00
#
_symmetry.space_group_name_H-M   'P 1'
#
loop_
_entity.id
_entity.type
_entity.pdbx_description
1 polymer ?
#
loop_
_entity_poly.entity_id
_entity_poly.type
_entity_poly.pdbx_seq_one_letter_code
_entity_poly.pdbx_strand_id
1 'polypeptide(L)'
;MTCAFTYNYWIDTVEVTQKEYFEVTGKTPVSDTVKNGKGDNYPVFYVNWYDAILFCNAKSKAANLDTVYSYFSKDTLSTGLINSITGLIIHYDRNGYRLPTEAEWEYAAREGSSSIPSPHLANISQAEFSAWFDLNSSNTVHTIAALSSNSFGLYDMAGNVYEWTDDWKGPYSDGSITNSIGAQNPDSYYERTIKGGSFKHSFLYLRPSRRSGTYQIALTVVADFLGFRCARGIIPDAVYCTADTASVVTNPWVVTSDTLNSFLGASHAKVVFENVTSTRRTLCAIDLSHGSYSTKEFTDITNVNVPVISPDGKFIAFCDRGEGLSGSAHVYIRYFDSLKASSWKLAADSAFVPRWWVDTIDKDTFIVYSNSCIDNQNSAWSSTKTFLQKMSGGLPVGDPAVLTGNGSFHDGISPGGQYVATGYTECMMRDLTTGGYNQLFVYPYNGKSATGSSQVCNVSISNDPEHPDRCLFLDFGSQNQTSSLTLSSYGVHEYLFVSEFTGNTLAWYKCPSSESSWDYPEWSNKSRFAIASGVNYSGDAHAIYAINLDNKAYMQIVEGTELNHPYMWMDSIQDSVTNSTLSTDSLGIYNDPLLSSNQLGFSYKMHLFWKMHKTLDVVCIGSSQVLCGIDCNKITNLNSLNMGIAAVGVKSCSNIVNDYILTSCSNVKLILMSSAVYWFGNSSGDADNTWNDYIAKSKGYIYDVNHNFWRYSVPANFDDLIVKAPYSDFPNFDSLGLCMDACGSWGGDSPDLSQVSNWDWPITDTNYLNNFNTLVQLINELAKSDIHLLMVNFPESPAYKNTDHYTRNGPSWATGTAVVEQLKNLEKSYSNFHFYDAYNGGNHDYADSEAQNWNHLCPAGAAKLTTRLDTLIHSILGH
;
A
#
# COMPACT_ATOMS: atom_id res chain seq x y z
N MET A 1 -12.74 -14.11 -19.19
CA MET A 1 -13.30 -12.76 -19.06
C MET A 1 -13.79 -12.25 -20.41
N THR A 2 -14.94 -11.56 -20.43
CA THR A 2 -15.42 -10.77 -21.58
C THR A 2 -15.48 -9.30 -21.17
N CYS A 3 -15.07 -8.37 -22.03
CA CYS A 3 -15.23 -6.93 -21.78
C CYS A 3 -16.22 -6.34 -22.79
N ALA A 4 -17.26 -5.67 -22.29
CA ALA A 4 -18.19 -4.89 -23.10
C ALA A 4 -17.81 -3.40 -23.05
N PHE A 5 -17.96 -2.70 -24.17
CA PHE A 5 -17.77 -1.25 -24.27
C PHE A 5 -19.12 -0.57 -24.48
N THR A 6 -19.46 0.43 -23.66
CA THR A 6 -20.64 1.29 -23.87
C THR A 6 -20.30 2.59 -24.59
N TYR A 7 -19.06 2.74 -25.04
CA TYR A 7 -18.51 3.95 -25.62
C TYR A 7 -17.71 3.64 -26.88
N ASN A 8 -17.47 4.68 -27.67
CA ASN A 8 -16.54 4.65 -28.80
C ASN A 8 -15.26 5.37 -28.41
N TYR A 9 -14.12 4.92 -28.94
CA TYR A 9 -12.82 5.55 -28.75
C TYR A 9 -12.07 5.60 -30.08
N TRP A 10 -11.11 6.52 -30.17
CA TRP A 10 -10.12 6.57 -31.24
C TRP A 10 -8.83 5.90 -30.75
N ILE A 11 -8.11 5.26 -31.65
CA ILE A 11 -6.76 4.74 -31.40
C ILE A 11 -5.86 5.11 -32.58
N ASP A 12 -4.61 5.46 -32.31
CA ASP A 12 -3.65 5.81 -33.36
C ASP A 12 -3.48 4.63 -34.34
N THR A 13 -3.46 4.95 -35.63
CA THR A 13 -3.39 3.97 -36.73
C THR A 13 -2.06 3.22 -36.79
N VAL A 14 -1.02 3.81 -36.21
CA VAL A 14 0.37 3.36 -36.16
C VAL A 14 0.92 3.63 -34.75
N GLU A 15 2.04 3.01 -34.41
CA GLU A 15 2.83 3.36 -33.22
C GLU A 15 3.26 4.85 -33.29
N VAL A 16 3.38 5.52 -32.13
CA VAL A 16 3.88 6.92 -32.09
C VAL A 16 5.26 6.97 -32.72
N THR A 17 5.47 7.87 -33.67
CA THR A 17 6.75 7.95 -34.39
C THR A 17 7.78 8.77 -33.63
N GLN A 18 9.06 8.56 -33.94
CA GLN A 18 10.15 9.39 -33.40
C GLN A 18 9.97 10.88 -33.77
N LYS A 19 9.43 11.17 -34.97
CA LYS A 19 9.12 12.54 -35.39
C LYS A 19 8.00 13.15 -34.53
N GLU A 20 6.88 12.44 -34.40
CA GLU A 20 5.75 12.94 -33.60
C GLU A 20 6.16 13.16 -32.14
N TYR A 21 6.90 12.21 -31.57
CA TYR A 21 7.44 12.34 -30.22
C TYR A 21 8.29 13.60 -30.05
N PHE A 22 9.20 13.86 -30.98
CA PHE A 22 10.03 15.06 -30.98
C PHE A 22 9.20 16.34 -31.15
N GLU A 23 8.25 16.37 -32.08
CA GLU A 23 7.40 17.55 -32.33
C GLU A 23 6.53 17.93 -31.12
N VAL A 24 6.04 16.94 -30.36
CA VAL A 24 5.20 17.16 -29.18
C VAL A 24 6.01 17.49 -27.92
N THR A 25 7.17 16.85 -27.73
CA THR A 25 7.91 16.92 -26.46
C THR A 25 9.21 17.70 -26.51
N GLY A 26 9.75 17.95 -27.72
CA GLY A 26 11.09 18.48 -27.94
C GLY A 26 12.22 17.50 -27.59
N LYS A 27 11.92 16.23 -27.29
CA LYS A 27 12.90 15.22 -26.86
C LYS A 27 13.15 14.18 -27.95
N THR A 28 14.38 13.68 -28.01
CA THR A 28 14.77 12.55 -28.87
C THR A 28 15.26 11.39 -27.99
N PRO A 29 14.39 10.43 -27.62
CA PRO A 29 14.76 9.33 -26.72
C PRO A 29 15.72 8.31 -27.36
N VAL A 30 15.77 8.26 -28.69
CA VAL A 30 16.71 7.40 -29.44
C VAL A 30 18.03 8.14 -29.64
N SER A 31 19.10 7.66 -28.99
CA SER A 31 20.44 8.26 -29.08
C SER A 31 21.08 8.07 -30.46
N ASP A 32 22.03 8.94 -30.80
CA ASP A 32 22.84 8.83 -32.03
C ASP A 32 23.72 7.58 -32.09
N THR A 33 23.86 6.86 -30.98
CA THR A 33 24.65 5.62 -30.87
C THR A 33 23.86 4.36 -31.24
N VAL A 34 22.54 4.45 -31.41
CA VAL A 34 21.71 3.32 -31.84
C VAL A 34 21.99 3.02 -33.32
N LYS A 35 22.43 1.79 -33.62
CA LYS A 35 22.93 1.43 -34.96
C LYS A 35 21.83 1.34 -36.04
N ASN A 36 20.59 1.04 -35.68
CA ASN A 36 19.44 0.85 -36.60
C ASN A 36 18.14 1.36 -35.96
N GLY A 37 17.07 1.52 -36.74
CA GLY A 37 15.75 1.91 -36.20
C GLY A 37 15.59 3.40 -35.90
N LYS A 38 16.29 4.28 -36.63
CA LYS A 38 16.27 5.73 -36.42
C LYS A 38 15.72 6.45 -37.64
N GLY A 39 14.82 7.41 -37.41
CA GLY A 39 14.29 8.31 -38.43
C GLY A 39 12.82 8.62 -38.23
N ASP A 40 12.31 9.61 -38.96
CA ASP A 40 10.99 10.19 -38.76
C ASP A 40 9.83 9.18 -38.76
N ASN A 41 9.95 8.11 -39.54
CA ASN A 41 8.91 7.10 -39.72
C ASN A 41 9.18 5.80 -38.93
N TYR A 42 10.12 5.81 -37.99
CA TYR A 42 10.29 4.69 -37.06
C TYR A 42 9.44 4.92 -35.81
N PRO A 43 8.93 3.85 -35.16
CA PRO A 43 8.27 3.99 -33.88
C PRO A 43 9.25 4.55 -32.85
N VAL A 44 8.73 5.30 -31.89
CA VAL A 44 9.48 5.73 -30.73
C VAL A 44 9.71 4.54 -29.80
N PHE A 45 10.93 4.41 -29.30
CA PHE A 45 11.31 3.43 -28.28
C PHE A 45 12.35 4.07 -27.34
N TYR A 46 12.80 3.35 -26.32
CA TYR A 46 13.51 3.92 -25.16
C TYR A 46 12.71 4.98 -24.39
N VAL A 47 11.39 4.79 -24.34
CA VAL A 47 10.47 5.58 -23.53
C VAL A 47 9.84 4.68 -22.49
N ASN A 48 9.79 5.16 -21.24
CA ASN A 48 9.13 4.43 -20.19
C ASN A 48 7.65 4.82 -20.10
N TRP A 49 6.90 4.18 -19.20
CA TRP A 49 5.47 4.42 -19.11
C TRP A 49 5.14 5.86 -18.72
N TYR A 50 5.93 6.46 -17.80
CA TYR A 50 5.75 7.86 -17.40
C TYR A 50 5.98 8.84 -18.55
N ASP A 51 7.01 8.60 -19.37
CA ASP A 51 7.28 9.40 -20.57
C ASP A 51 6.10 9.33 -21.55
N ALA A 52 5.52 8.14 -21.76
CA ALA A 52 4.39 7.92 -22.64
C ALA A 52 3.11 8.65 -22.18
N ILE A 53 2.77 8.62 -20.89
CA ILE A 53 1.59 9.34 -20.38
C ILE A 53 1.77 10.86 -20.40
N LEU A 54 3.00 11.35 -20.19
CA LEU A 54 3.30 12.78 -20.32
C LEU A 54 3.27 13.24 -21.78
N PHE A 55 3.69 12.39 -22.72
CA PHE A 55 3.46 12.64 -24.15
C PHE A 55 1.96 12.75 -24.46
N CYS A 56 1.12 11.85 -23.94
CA CYS A 56 -0.32 11.91 -24.13
C CYS A 56 -0.92 13.24 -23.61
N ASN A 57 -0.48 13.72 -22.45
CA ASN A 57 -0.85 15.03 -21.93
C ASN A 57 -0.38 16.18 -22.83
N ALA A 58 0.85 16.13 -23.33
CA ALA A 58 1.37 17.15 -24.25
C ALA A 58 0.61 17.17 -25.58
N LYS A 59 0.29 16.00 -26.14
CA LYS A 59 -0.54 15.83 -27.34
C LYS A 59 -1.97 16.35 -27.11
N SER A 60 -2.53 16.15 -25.91
CA SER A 60 -3.83 16.74 -25.50
C SER A 60 -3.80 18.26 -25.49
N LYS A 61 -2.78 18.86 -24.86
CA LYS A 61 -2.61 20.32 -24.82
C LYS A 61 -2.43 20.90 -26.22
N ALA A 62 -1.62 20.27 -27.07
CA ALA A 62 -1.42 20.69 -28.45
C ALA A 62 -2.72 20.67 -29.28
N ALA A 63 -3.65 19.78 -28.93
CA ALA A 63 -4.97 19.67 -29.54
C ALA A 63 -6.06 20.52 -28.85
N ASN A 64 -5.72 21.35 -27.86
CA ASN A 64 -6.67 22.10 -27.01
C ASN A 64 -7.72 21.21 -26.31
N LEU A 65 -7.26 20.10 -25.73
CA LEU A 65 -8.07 19.17 -24.94
C LEU A 65 -7.59 19.13 -23.49
N ASP A 66 -8.49 18.77 -22.58
CA ASP A 66 -8.13 18.48 -21.19
C ASP A 66 -7.17 17.30 -21.11
N THR A 67 -6.22 17.37 -20.17
CA THR A 67 -5.26 16.29 -19.91
C THR A 67 -5.90 15.16 -19.13
N VAL A 68 -5.69 13.92 -19.57
CA VAL A 68 -6.16 12.72 -18.86
C VAL A 68 -5.36 12.46 -17.59
N TYR A 69 -4.05 12.74 -17.58
CA TYR A 69 -3.21 12.48 -16.41
C TYR A 69 -2.97 13.77 -15.60
N SER A 70 -3.26 13.80 -14.30
CA SER A 70 -2.84 14.88 -13.40
C SER A 70 -1.87 14.38 -12.33
N TYR A 71 -1.01 15.25 -11.81
CA TYR A 71 0.02 14.90 -10.83
C TYR A 71 0.55 16.14 -10.11
N PHE A 72 1.15 15.97 -8.92
CA PHE A 72 1.76 17.08 -8.15
C PHE A 72 3.17 17.39 -8.62
N SER A 73 3.98 16.34 -8.72
CA SER A 73 5.39 16.46 -9.07
C SER A 73 5.85 15.25 -9.85
N LYS A 74 6.97 15.41 -10.53
CA LYS A 74 7.64 14.36 -11.26
C LYS A 74 9.14 14.43 -10.98
N ASP A 75 9.76 13.28 -10.76
CA ASP A 75 11.21 13.18 -10.68
C ASP A 75 11.77 12.88 -12.06
N THR A 76 12.81 13.62 -12.46
CA THR A 76 13.42 13.53 -13.79
C THR A 76 14.90 13.22 -13.63
N LEU A 77 15.34 12.11 -14.22
CA LEU A 77 16.73 11.71 -14.22
C LEU A 77 17.58 12.70 -15.03
N SER A 78 18.88 12.69 -14.81
CA SER A 78 19.85 13.45 -15.61
C SER A 78 19.81 13.10 -17.11
N THR A 79 19.30 11.92 -17.46
CA THR A 79 19.06 11.47 -18.84
C THR A 79 17.83 12.12 -19.49
N GLY A 80 16.98 12.81 -18.71
CA GLY A 80 15.72 13.40 -19.15
C GLY A 80 14.52 12.45 -19.12
N LEU A 81 14.71 11.18 -18.77
CA LEU A 81 13.65 10.20 -18.51
C LEU A 81 12.98 10.49 -17.16
N ILE A 82 11.69 10.19 -17.07
CA ILE A 82 10.93 10.35 -15.82
C ILE A 82 11.14 9.12 -14.94
N ASN A 83 11.61 9.34 -13.70
CA ASN A 83 11.85 8.28 -12.74
C ASN A 83 10.58 7.90 -11.97
N SER A 84 9.80 8.90 -11.58
CA SER A 84 8.55 8.72 -10.86
C SER A 84 7.61 9.91 -11.08
N ILE A 85 6.31 9.67 -10.91
CA ILE A 85 5.29 10.71 -10.85
C ILE A 85 4.54 10.55 -9.53
N THR A 86 4.45 11.66 -8.79
CA THR A 86 3.84 11.70 -7.47
C THR A 86 2.41 12.22 -7.56
N GLY A 87 1.47 11.47 -6.96
CA GLY A 87 0.06 11.82 -6.97
C GLY A 87 -0.58 11.74 -8.36
N LEU A 88 -0.15 10.75 -9.15
CA LEU A 88 -0.70 10.52 -10.47
C LEU A 88 -2.17 10.10 -10.39
N ILE A 89 -3.02 10.79 -11.12
CA ILE A 89 -4.45 10.53 -11.27
C ILE A 89 -4.77 10.38 -12.76
N ILE A 90 -5.61 9.41 -13.09
CA ILE A 90 -6.07 9.14 -14.46
C ILE A 90 -7.56 9.49 -14.55
N HIS A 91 -7.86 10.54 -15.29
CA HIS A 91 -9.20 11.10 -15.49
C HIS A 91 -9.84 10.52 -16.75
N TYR A 92 -10.38 9.31 -16.63
CA TYR A 92 -11.01 8.58 -17.74
C TYR A 92 -12.30 9.26 -18.27
N ASP A 93 -12.85 10.19 -17.51
CA ASP A 93 -13.98 11.06 -17.86
C ASP A 93 -13.58 12.19 -18.84
N ARG A 94 -12.29 12.40 -19.10
CA ARG A 94 -11.78 13.45 -20.00
C ARG A 94 -11.54 12.95 -21.42
N ASN A 95 -11.86 13.80 -22.40
CA ASN A 95 -11.74 13.48 -23.83
C ASN A 95 -10.32 13.69 -24.42
N GLY A 96 -9.29 13.69 -23.58
CA GLY A 96 -7.89 13.87 -23.98
C GLY A 96 -7.26 12.59 -24.56
N TYR A 97 -6.02 12.71 -25.02
CA TYR A 97 -5.19 11.56 -25.39
C TYR A 97 -4.68 10.86 -24.13
N ARG A 98 -4.63 9.53 -24.20
CA ARG A 98 -4.14 8.62 -23.16
C ARG A 98 -3.53 7.39 -23.78
N LEU A 99 -2.91 6.52 -22.98
CA LEU A 99 -2.64 5.15 -23.40
C LEU A 99 -3.97 4.40 -23.56
N PRO A 100 -4.08 3.44 -24.50
CA PRO A 100 -5.25 2.57 -24.59
C PRO A 100 -5.35 1.72 -23.31
N THR A 101 -6.58 1.37 -22.93
CA THR A 101 -6.73 0.28 -21.97
C THR A 101 -6.31 -1.05 -22.61
N GLU A 102 -6.00 -2.04 -21.79
CA GLU A 102 -5.66 -3.37 -22.24
C GLU A 102 -6.78 -3.97 -23.11
N ALA A 103 -8.02 -3.76 -22.67
CA ALA A 103 -9.21 -4.22 -23.34
C ALA A 103 -9.41 -3.51 -24.70
N GLU A 104 -9.26 -2.18 -24.74
CA GLU A 104 -9.33 -1.40 -25.98
C GLU A 104 -8.27 -1.82 -26.98
N TRP A 105 -7.04 -2.02 -26.51
CA TRP A 105 -5.93 -2.46 -27.36
C TRP A 105 -6.22 -3.85 -27.95
N GLU A 106 -6.66 -4.79 -27.12
CA GLU A 106 -6.93 -6.16 -27.57
C GLU A 106 -8.12 -6.23 -28.52
N TYR A 107 -9.18 -5.45 -28.28
CA TYR A 107 -10.31 -5.34 -29.19
C TYR A 107 -9.88 -4.82 -30.57
N ALA A 108 -9.05 -3.77 -30.57
CA ALA A 108 -8.48 -3.19 -31.78
C ALA A 108 -7.60 -4.19 -32.55
N ALA A 109 -6.74 -4.94 -31.86
CA ALA A 109 -5.86 -5.95 -32.45
C ALA A 109 -6.62 -7.18 -32.98
N ARG A 110 -7.77 -7.52 -32.38
CA ARG A 110 -8.63 -8.65 -32.78
C ARG A 110 -9.65 -8.32 -33.84
N GLU A 111 -9.83 -7.04 -34.17
CA GLU A 111 -10.82 -6.60 -35.17
C GLU A 111 -12.26 -7.01 -34.83
N GLY A 112 -12.58 -7.08 -33.53
CA GLY A 112 -13.87 -7.60 -33.05
C GLY A 112 -14.06 -9.12 -33.18
N SER A 113 -13.03 -9.88 -33.59
CA SER A 113 -13.07 -11.34 -33.67
C SER A 113 -12.91 -12.01 -32.30
N SER A 114 -13.76 -12.99 -32.02
CA SER A 114 -13.63 -13.90 -30.87
C SER A 114 -12.70 -15.09 -31.13
N SER A 115 -12.12 -15.19 -32.34
CA SER A 115 -11.24 -16.31 -32.70
C SER A 115 -9.90 -16.23 -31.95
N ILE A 116 -9.41 -17.39 -31.48
CA ILE A 116 -8.09 -17.52 -30.87
C ILE A 116 -7.34 -18.62 -31.64
N PRO A 117 -6.31 -18.28 -32.44
CA PRO A 117 -5.75 -16.95 -32.72
C PRO A 117 -6.58 -16.07 -33.69
N SER A 118 -6.24 -14.77 -33.79
CA SER A 118 -6.79 -13.84 -34.79
C SER A 118 -6.47 -14.33 -36.22
N PRO A 119 -7.35 -14.13 -37.23
CA PRO A 119 -7.14 -14.64 -38.60
C PRO A 119 -5.81 -14.25 -39.25
N HIS A 120 -5.28 -13.06 -38.96
CA HIS A 120 -4.00 -12.56 -39.50
C HIS A 120 -2.77 -13.12 -38.77
N LEU A 121 -2.99 -13.79 -37.64
CA LEU A 121 -1.96 -14.41 -36.82
C LEU A 121 -2.25 -15.91 -36.62
N ALA A 122 -2.95 -16.56 -37.55
CA ALA A 122 -3.30 -17.96 -37.38
C ALA A 122 -2.11 -18.91 -37.59
N ASN A 123 -1.11 -18.48 -38.35
CA ASN A 123 0.17 -19.16 -38.51
C ASN A 123 1.30 -18.17 -38.91
N ILE A 124 2.53 -18.65 -38.88
CA ILE A 124 3.74 -17.87 -39.21
C ILE A 124 3.64 -17.23 -40.60
N SER A 125 3.20 -17.98 -41.62
CA SER A 125 3.12 -17.47 -42.99
C SER A 125 2.11 -16.33 -43.13
N GLN A 126 1.06 -16.28 -42.31
CA GLN A 126 0.14 -15.15 -42.28
C GLN A 126 0.74 -13.96 -41.52
N ALA A 127 1.41 -14.21 -40.39
CA ALA A 127 2.04 -13.16 -39.59
C ALA A 127 3.12 -12.41 -40.37
N GLU A 128 3.86 -13.06 -41.27
CA GLU A 128 4.87 -12.42 -42.11
C GLU A 128 4.32 -11.29 -43.01
N PHE A 129 3.02 -11.28 -43.31
CA PHE A 129 2.38 -10.22 -44.10
C PHE A 129 1.93 -9.01 -43.30
N SER A 130 1.90 -9.11 -41.97
CA SER A 130 1.28 -8.10 -41.08
C SER A 130 2.06 -7.81 -39.80
N ALA A 131 3.20 -8.45 -39.57
CA ALA A 131 4.01 -8.29 -38.36
C ALA A 131 5.52 -8.36 -38.62
N TRP A 132 6.29 -7.51 -37.95
CA TRP A 132 7.74 -7.63 -37.85
C TRP A 132 8.14 -8.36 -36.57
N PHE A 133 8.75 -9.54 -36.69
CA PHE A 133 9.11 -10.41 -35.57
C PHE A 133 10.43 -11.15 -35.85
N ASP A 134 10.90 -12.00 -34.94
CA ASP A 134 12.26 -12.56 -34.99
C ASP A 134 12.66 -13.23 -36.34
N LEU A 135 11.72 -13.83 -37.05
CA LEU A 135 11.97 -14.50 -38.34
C LEU A 135 12.16 -13.55 -39.53
N ASN A 136 11.45 -12.42 -39.58
CA ASN A 136 11.44 -11.52 -40.74
C ASN A 136 12.02 -10.12 -40.46
N SER A 137 12.24 -9.76 -39.20
CA SER A 137 12.71 -8.42 -38.83
C SER A 137 14.21 -8.20 -39.04
N SER A 138 14.99 -9.27 -39.23
CA SER A 138 16.47 -9.21 -39.19
C SER A 138 17.01 -8.62 -37.89
N ASN A 139 16.29 -8.83 -36.77
CA ASN A 139 16.63 -8.31 -35.44
C ASN A 139 16.79 -6.78 -35.43
N THR A 140 15.93 -6.06 -36.17
CA THR A 140 15.83 -4.60 -36.14
C THR A 140 14.39 -4.09 -36.18
N VAL A 141 14.17 -2.89 -35.64
CA VAL A 141 12.91 -2.13 -35.76
C VAL A 141 12.74 -1.67 -37.20
N HIS A 142 11.49 -1.63 -37.70
CA HIS A 142 11.15 -1.20 -39.05
C HIS A 142 10.31 0.08 -39.04
N THR A 143 10.21 0.73 -40.18
CA THR A 143 9.33 1.89 -40.34
C THR A 143 7.87 1.46 -40.20
N ILE A 144 7.07 2.30 -39.55
CA ILE A 144 5.63 2.08 -39.35
C ILE A 144 4.90 1.86 -40.68
N ALA A 145 3.81 1.07 -40.65
CA ALA A 145 2.93 0.79 -41.78
C ALA A 145 3.64 0.22 -43.02
N ALA A 146 4.75 -0.52 -42.83
CA ALA A 146 5.48 -1.19 -43.91
C ALA A 146 4.85 -2.54 -44.32
N LEU A 147 3.99 -3.11 -43.47
CA LEU A 147 3.25 -4.35 -43.70
C LEU A 147 1.74 -4.10 -43.76
N SER A 148 0.95 -5.15 -44.00
CA SER A 148 -0.50 -5.03 -44.15
C SER A 148 -1.15 -4.64 -42.84
N SER A 149 -2.12 -3.71 -42.89
CA SER A 149 -2.99 -3.41 -41.76
C SER A 149 -3.99 -4.54 -41.48
N ASN A 150 -4.54 -4.49 -40.28
CA ASN A 150 -5.71 -5.25 -39.88
C ASN A 150 -6.99 -4.65 -40.53
N SER A 151 -8.15 -5.30 -40.43
CA SER A 151 -9.41 -4.87 -41.06
C SER A 151 -9.99 -3.57 -40.50
N PHE A 152 -9.49 -3.07 -39.37
CA PHE A 152 -9.79 -1.72 -38.86
C PHE A 152 -8.83 -0.65 -39.41
N GLY A 153 -7.88 -1.03 -40.27
CA GLY A 153 -6.90 -0.13 -40.84
C GLY A 153 -5.75 0.22 -39.89
N LEU A 154 -5.53 -0.61 -38.85
CA LEU A 154 -4.45 -0.43 -37.89
C LEU A 154 -3.23 -1.25 -38.31
N TYR A 155 -2.07 -0.62 -38.29
CA TYR A 155 -0.79 -1.23 -38.65
C TYR A 155 0.00 -1.58 -37.38
N ASP A 156 0.89 -2.56 -37.52
CA ASP A 156 1.87 -2.93 -36.50
C ASP A 156 1.25 -3.30 -35.14
N MET A 157 -0.03 -3.69 -35.10
CA MET A 157 -0.67 -4.22 -33.88
C MET A 157 -0.04 -5.55 -33.42
N ALA A 158 0.81 -6.15 -34.24
CA ALA A 158 1.61 -7.31 -33.92
C ALA A 158 3.04 -7.10 -34.43
N GLY A 159 4.03 -7.28 -33.55
CA GLY A 159 5.44 -7.11 -33.89
C GLY A 159 5.88 -5.65 -33.86
N ASN A 160 6.97 -5.34 -34.55
CA ASN A 160 7.68 -4.05 -34.51
C ASN A 160 8.09 -3.65 -33.09
N VAL A 161 7.32 -2.85 -32.33
CA VAL A 161 7.58 -2.63 -30.89
C VAL A 161 6.42 -3.10 -30.01
N TYR A 162 6.74 -3.55 -28.80
CA TYR A 162 5.73 -3.70 -27.76
C TYR A 162 5.12 -2.34 -27.46
N GLU A 163 3.86 -2.34 -27.06
CA GLU A 163 3.14 -1.11 -26.77
C GLU A 163 2.66 -1.06 -25.32
N TRP A 164 2.97 0.04 -24.64
CA TRP A 164 2.42 0.36 -23.33
C TRP A 164 0.89 0.52 -23.36
N THR A 165 0.23 -0.02 -22.34
CA THR A 165 -1.19 0.23 -22.03
C THR A 165 -1.34 0.88 -20.66
N ASP A 166 -2.52 1.42 -20.37
CA ASP A 166 -2.77 2.14 -19.11
C ASP A 166 -2.97 1.19 -17.91
N ASP A 167 -3.33 -0.08 -18.16
CA ASP A 167 -3.77 -1.04 -17.15
C ASP A 167 -2.63 -1.56 -16.27
N TRP A 168 -2.88 -1.64 -14.96
CA TRP A 168 -2.09 -2.52 -14.10
C TRP A 168 -2.33 -3.97 -14.49
N LYS A 169 -1.27 -4.75 -14.51
CA LYS A 169 -1.36 -6.19 -14.70
C LYS A 169 -1.97 -6.83 -13.46
N GLY A 170 -2.97 -7.68 -13.67
CA GLY A 170 -3.65 -8.41 -12.60
C GLY A 170 -4.46 -9.60 -13.13
N PRO A 171 -5.02 -10.42 -12.24
CA PRO A 171 -5.81 -11.58 -12.63
C PRO A 171 -7.05 -11.14 -13.42
N TYR A 172 -7.46 -11.97 -14.38
CA TYR A 172 -8.73 -11.79 -15.06
C TYR A 172 -9.88 -12.24 -14.15
N SER A 173 -11.02 -11.54 -14.24
CA SER A 173 -12.23 -11.95 -13.55
C SER A 173 -12.93 -13.11 -14.28
N ASP A 174 -13.54 -14.00 -13.50
CA ASP A 174 -14.42 -15.05 -14.00
C ASP A 174 -15.81 -14.46 -14.34
N GLY A 175 -15.87 -13.61 -15.37
CA GLY A 175 -17.12 -12.96 -15.75
C GLY A 175 -17.05 -12.01 -16.95
N SER A 176 -18.16 -11.30 -17.15
CA SER A 176 -18.23 -10.15 -18.05
C SER A 176 -18.05 -8.87 -17.25
N ILE A 177 -17.21 -7.96 -17.73
CA ILE A 177 -17.07 -6.60 -17.20
C ILE A 177 -17.52 -5.62 -18.28
N THR A 178 -17.94 -4.43 -17.88
CA THR A 178 -18.24 -3.31 -18.79
C THR A 178 -17.21 -2.21 -18.52
N ASN A 179 -16.66 -1.63 -19.58
CA ASN A 179 -15.72 -0.49 -19.54
C ASN A 179 -14.50 -0.72 -18.63
N SER A 180 -13.80 -1.84 -18.85
CA SER A 180 -12.61 -2.24 -18.09
C SER A 180 -11.44 -1.26 -18.23
N ILE A 181 -10.83 -0.90 -17.10
CA ILE A 181 -9.57 -0.14 -17.01
C ILE A 181 -8.45 -0.92 -16.29
N GLY A 182 -8.59 -2.25 -16.23
CA GLY A 182 -7.54 -3.15 -15.74
C GLY A 182 -7.60 -3.35 -14.24
N ALA A 183 -6.53 -3.88 -13.63
CA ALA A 183 -6.50 -4.05 -12.18
C ALA A 183 -6.41 -2.70 -11.45
N GLN A 184 -7.04 -2.60 -10.28
CA GLN A 184 -6.99 -1.38 -9.47
C GLN A 184 -5.58 -1.10 -8.94
N ASN A 185 -4.93 -2.16 -8.48
CA ASN A 185 -3.60 -2.10 -7.87
C ASN A 185 -2.60 -2.86 -8.74
N PRO A 186 -1.32 -2.46 -8.72
CA PRO A 186 -0.25 -3.26 -9.29
C PRO A 186 -0.24 -4.68 -8.68
N ASP A 187 0.18 -5.66 -9.47
CA ASP A 187 0.59 -6.95 -8.92
C ASP A 187 1.90 -6.80 -8.12
N SER A 188 2.40 -7.90 -7.54
CA SER A 188 3.66 -7.93 -6.80
C SER A 188 4.88 -7.46 -7.61
N TYR A 189 4.74 -7.33 -8.93
CA TYR A 189 5.78 -6.96 -9.87
C TYR A 189 5.65 -5.51 -10.37
N TYR A 190 4.60 -4.78 -9.96
CA TYR A 190 4.36 -3.39 -10.39
C TYR A 190 4.40 -3.22 -11.92
N GLU A 191 3.86 -4.21 -12.64
CA GLU A 191 3.86 -4.20 -14.10
C GLU A 191 2.63 -3.52 -14.67
N ARG A 192 2.84 -2.62 -15.62
CA ARG A 192 1.78 -2.23 -16.57
C ARG A 192 1.75 -3.25 -17.69
N THR A 193 0.56 -3.50 -18.22
CA THR A 193 0.43 -4.43 -19.34
C THR A 193 1.10 -3.84 -20.59
N ILE A 194 1.83 -4.70 -21.30
CA ILE A 194 2.36 -4.41 -22.65
C ILE A 194 1.78 -5.41 -23.65
N LYS A 195 1.61 -4.95 -24.89
CA LYS A 195 0.89 -5.69 -25.94
C LYS A 195 1.62 -5.73 -27.28
N GLY A 196 1.28 -6.70 -28.12
CA GLY A 196 1.70 -6.76 -29.54
C GLY A 196 2.94 -7.59 -29.85
N GLY A 197 3.83 -7.82 -28.90
CA GLY A 197 5.14 -8.42 -29.22
C GLY A 197 6.08 -7.38 -29.84
N SER A 198 7.24 -7.81 -30.35
CA SER A 198 8.15 -6.90 -31.05
C SER A 198 8.99 -7.63 -32.09
N PHE A 199 9.80 -6.87 -32.82
CA PHE A 199 10.74 -7.36 -33.82
C PHE A 199 11.71 -8.43 -33.33
N LYS A 200 11.97 -8.53 -32.02
CA LYS A 200 12.88 -9.51 -31.41
C LYS A 200 12.20 -10.78 -30.89
N HIS A 201 10.87 -10.78 -30.84
CA HIS A 201 10.13 -11.85 -30.19
C HIS A 201 9.61 -12.85 -31.21
N SER A 202 9.49 -14.10 -30.78
CA SER A 202 8.94 -15.16 -31.63
C SER A 202 7.44 -14.99 -31.83
N PHE A 203 6.92 -15.66 -32.86
CA PHE A 203 5.50 -15.68 -33.23
C PHE A 203 4.53 -15.90 -32.04
N LEU A 204 4.96 -16.64 -31.00
CA LEU A 204 4.13 -16.90 -29.81
C LEU A 204 3.82 -15.65 -28.98
N TYR A 205 4.68 -14.63 -29.05
CA TYR A 205 4.52 -13.36 -28.34
C TYR A 205 3.61 -12.36 -29.08
N LEU A 206 3.32 -12.60 -30.36
CA LEU A 206 2.49 -11.72 -31.18
C LEU A 206 0.98 -11.84 -30.89
N ARG A 207 0.58 -12.81 -30.06
CA ARG A 207 -0.83 -13.07 -29.77
C ARG A 207 -1.45 -11.84 -29.06
N PRO A 208 -2.62 -11.34 -29.50
CA PRO A 208 -3.25 -10.18 -28.87
C PRO A 208 -3.53 -10.33 -27.36
N SER A 209 -3.76 -11.57 -26.92
CA SER A 209 -3.96 -11.92 -25.51
C SER A 209 -2.68 -12.06 -24.69
N ARG A 210 -1.50 -11.88 -25.29
CA ARG A 210 -0.23 -11.86 -24.56
C ARG A 210 -0.10 -10.52 -23.85
N ARG A 211 0.28 -10.56 -22.57
CA ARG A 211 0.26 -9.40 -21.65
C ARG A 211 1.64 -9.07 -21.07
N SER A 212 2.69 -9.78 -21.49
CA SER A 212 4.00 -9.72 -20.85
C SER A 212 5.13 -10.04 -21.82
N GLY A 213 6.24 -9.35 -21.62
CA GLY A 213 7.51 -9.59 -22.30
C GLY A 213 8.25 -10.82 -21.76
N THR A 214 9.51 -10.96 -22.16
CA THR A 214 10.41 -12.04 -21.71
C THR A 214 10.89 -11.82 -20.27
N TYR A 215 11.07 -10.54 -19.88
CA TYR A 215 11.48 -10.11 -18.55
C TYR A 215 10.40 -9.21 -17.95
N GLN A 216 10.51 -8.94 -16.65
CA GLN A 216 9.62 -8.03 -15.93
C GLN A 216 9.72 -6.61 -16.49
N ILE A 217 8.58 -5.97 -16.73
CA ILE A 217 8.46 -4.64 -17.34
C ILE A 217 7.81 -3.67 -16.34
N ALA A 218 8.65 -3.12 -15.45
CA ALA A 218 8.26 -2.08 -14.51
C ALA A 218 8.12 -0.70 -15.20
N LEU A 219 7.46 0.25 -14.53
CA LEU A 219 7.12 1.58 -15.06
C LEU A 219 8.29 2.39 -15.63
N THR A 220 9.51 2.17 -15.12
CA THR A 220 10.74 2.90 -15.51
C THR A 220 11.55 2.18 -16.58
N VAL A 221 11.14 0.97 -16.98
CA VAL A 221 11.86 0.19 -17.99
C VAL A 221 11.82 0.92 -19.34
N VAL A 222 12.98 1.01 -19.96
CA VAL A 222 13.17 1.49 -21.33
C VAL A 222 13.87 0.41 -22.14
N ALA A 223 13.43 0.16 -23.36
CA ALA A 223 14.04 -0.83 -24.24
C ALA A 223 13.94 -0.41 -25.71
N ASP A 224 14.80 -0.99 -26.55
CA ASP A 224 14.78 -0.75 -28.00
C ASP A 224 13.62 -1.43 -28.72
N PHE A 225 12.86 -2.26 -28.00
CA PHE A 225 11.71 -2.99 -28.49
C PHE A 225 10.39 -2.54 -27.87
N LEU A 226 10.38 -1.44 -27.08
CA LEU A 226 9.23 -1.01 -26.31
C LEU A 226 8.91 0.46 -26.60
N GLY A 227 7.72 0.69 -27.13
CA GLY A 227 7.12 1.98 -27.47
C GLY A 227 5.67 2.04 -27.01
N PHE A 228 4.84 2.80 -27.73
CA PHE A 228 3.42 2.96 -27.42
C PHE A 228 2.63 3.56 -28.59
N ARG A 229 1.30 3.50 -28.49
CA ARG A 229 0.36 4.28 -29.30
C ARG A 229 -0.66 4.97 -28.41
N CYS A 230 -1.31 6.04 -28.85
CA CYS A 230 -2.35 6.71 -28.06
C CYS A 230 -3.75 6.19 -28.40
N ALA A 231 -4.62 6.26 -27.41
CA ALA A 231 -6.07 6.28 -27.57
C ALA A 231 -6.63 7.66 -27.18
N ARG A 232 -7.88 7.93 -27.58
CA ARG A 232 -8.61 9.14 -27.20
C ARG A 232 -10.10 8.84 -27.07
N GLY A 233 -10.70 9.33 -25.99
CA GLY A 233 -12.12 9.22 -25.73
C GLY A 233 -12.41 9.00 -24.26
N ILE A 234 -13.61 9.41 -23.86
CA ILE A 234 -14.14 9.22 -22.52
C ILE A 234 -14.46 7.73 -22.33
N ILE A 235 -14.05 7.17 -21.19
CA ILE A 235 -14.51 5.87 -20.69
C ILE A 235 -15.56 6.16 -19.61
N PRO A 236 -16.86 6.21 -19.96
CA PRO A 236 -17.92 6.42 -18.97
C PRO A 236 -17.95 5.24 -18.00
N ASP A 237 -18.21 5.51 -16.73
CA ASP A 237 -18.37 4.47 -15.70
C ASP A 237 -17.23 3.45 -15.70
N ALA A 238 -15.98 3.92 -15.80
CA ALA A 238 -14.80 3.07 -15.89
C ALA A 238 -14.67 2.12 -14.68
N VAL A 239 -14.37 0.83 -14.93
CA VAL A 239 -14.39 -0.21 -13.89
C VAL A 239 -13.04 -0.93 -13.80
N TYR A 240 -12.48 -1.00 -12.59
CA TYR A 240 -11.35 -1.86 -12.31
C TYR A 240 -11.76 -3.34 -12.16
N CYS A 241 -10.89 -4.23 -12.65
CA CYS A 241 -10.96 -5.67 -12.47
C CYS A 241 -10.48 -6.05 -11.06
N THR A 242 -11.42 -6.48 -10.22
CA THR A 242 -11.15 -7.08 -8.91
C THR A 242 -11.43 -8.59 -8.94
N ALA A 243 -10.74 -9.37 -8.10
CA ALA A 243 -10.94 -10.83 -8.02
C ALA A 243 -12.36 -11.23 -7.56
N ASP A 244 -13.04 -10.34 -6.83
CA ASP A 244 -14.44 -10.44 -6.44
C ASP A 244 -15.25 -9.40 -7.26
N THR A 245 -16.44 -9.75 -7.73
CA THR A 245 -17.34 -8.98 -8.64
C THR A 245 -17.21 -7.45 -8.61
N ALA A 246 -17.03 -6.87 -9.80
CA ALA A 246 -16.93 -5.46 -10.15
C ALA A 246 -17.60 -4.45 -9.20
N SER A 247 -16.81 -3.50 -8.71
CA SER A 247 -17.14 -2.08 -8.45
C SER A 247 -15.90 -1.43 -7.84
N VAL A 248 -15.45 -0.28 -8.37
CA VAL A 248 -14.96 0.91 -7.64
C VAL A 248 -14.47 1.90 -8.71
N VAL A 249 -15.12 3.06 -8.83
CA VAL A 249 -14.46 4.27 -9.34
C VAL A 249 -13.72 4.83 -8.13
N THR A 250 -12.39 4.81 -8.16
CA THR A 250 -11.59 5.39 -7.07
C THR A 250 -11.69 6.89 -7.15
N ASN A 251 -12.20 7.54 -6.10
CA ASN A 251 -11.98 8.96 -5.87
C ASN A 251 -10.48 9.16 -5.63
N PRO A 252 -9.76 9.87 -6.51
CA PRO A 252 -8.30 9.89 -6.46
C PRO A 252 -7.78 10.70 -5.27
N TRP A 253 -6.75 10.17 -4.60
CA TRP A 253 -6.02 10.89 -3.57
C TRP A 253 -5.05 11.87 -4.16
N VAL A 254 -4.91 12.98 -3.46
CA VAL A 254 -4.12 14.12 -3.92
C VAL A 254 -2.93 14.46 -3.01
N VAL A 255 -2.47 13.55 -2.13
CA VAL A 255 -1.32 13.82 -1.22
C VAL A 255 -0.48 12.58 -0.93
N THR A 256 0.84 12.75 -0.77
CA THR A 256 1.76 11.71 -0.29
C THR A 256 1.75 11.56 1.23
N SER A 257 2.18 10.41 1.72
CA SER A 257 2.36 10.17 3.16
C SER A 257 3.26 11.18 3.83
N ASP A 258 4.39 11.52 3.21
CA ASP A 258 5.33 12.50 3.78
C ASP A 258 4.73 13.90 3.92
N THR A 259 3.99 14.34 2.90
CA THR A 259 3.36 15.67 2.88
C THR A 259 2.24 15.74 3.91
N LEU A 260 1.43 14.69 3.99
CA LEU A 260 0.35 14.59 4.96
C LEU A 260 0.90 14.51 6.39
N ASN A 261 1.91 13.69 6.64
CA ASN A 261 2.55 13.57 7.95
C ASN A 261 3.19 14.89 8.39
N SER A 262 3.83 15.60 7.46
CA SER A 262 4.39 16.94 7.73
C SER A 262 3.31 17.96 8.10
N PHE A 263 2.12 17.85 7.52
CA PHE A 263 1.00 18.73 7.79
C PHE A 263 0.27 18.40 9.10
N LEU A 264 0.00 17.11 9.34
CA LEU A 264 -0.74 16.64 10.51
C LEU A 264 0.14 16.53 11.77
N GLY A 265 1.44 16.31 11.62
CA GLY A 265 2.32 15.92 12.74
C GLY A 265 1.97 14.54 13.32
N ALA A 266 1.22 13.73 12.59
CA ALA A 266 0.78 12.39 12.96
C ALA A 266 1.19 11.42 11.84
N SER A 267 1.73 10.26 12.20
CA SER A 267 2.14 9.20 11.25
C SER A 267 0.99 8.26 10.86
N HIS A 268 -0.13 8.33 11.59
CA HIS A 268 -1.30 7.48 11.40
C HIS A 268 -2.54 8.35 11.41
N ALA A 269 -3.27 8.34 10.30
CA ALA A 269 -4.56 8.99 10.18
C ALA A 269 -5.52 8.08 9.42
N LYS A 270 -6.82 8.26 9.65
CA LYS A 270 -7.88 7.54 8.96
C LYS A 270 -8.96 8.53 8.59
N VAL A 271 -9.53 8.37 7.42
CA VAL A 271 -10.65 9.19 6.96
C VAL A 271 -11.82 8.28 6.61
N VAL A 272 -13.03 8.76 6.83
CA VAL A 272 -14.25 8.18 6.26
C VAL A 272 -15.06 9.30 5.65
N PHE A 273 -15.84 8.99 4.61
CA PHE A 273 -16.73 9.95 3.97
C PHE A 273 -17.86 9.20 3.24
N GLU A 274 -18.88 9.94 2.82
CA GLU A 274 -19.93 9.47 1.93
C GLU A 274 -19.58 9.77 0.48
N ASN A 275 -19.65 8.76 -0.37
CA ASN A 275 -19.65 8.97 -1.82
C ASN A 275 -21.10 8.97 -2.31
N VAL A 276 -21.54 10.10 -2.86
CA VAL A 276 -22.93 10.27 -3.29
C VAL A 276 -23.03 10.17 -4.81
N THR A 277 -23.87 9.26 -5.28
CA THR A 277 -24.27 9.19 -6.69
C THR A 277 -25.77 9.49 -6.78
N SER A 278 -26.28 9.65 -7.99
CA SER A 278 -27.71 9.87 -8.23
C SER A 278 -28.64 8.79 -7.65
N THR A 279 -28.10 7.61 -7.30
CA THR A 279 -28.89 6.47 -6.79
C THR A 279 -28.41 5.86 -5.47
N ARG A 280 -27.23 6.23 -4.96
CA ARG A 280 -26.63 5.60 -3.78
C ARG A 280 -25.82 6.58 -2.94
N ARG A 281 -25.78 6.34 -1.63
CA ARG A 281 -24.84 6.95 -0.69
C ARG A 281 -24.01 5.83 -0.06
N THR A 282 -22.80 5.63 -0.56
CA THR A 282 -21.90 4.55 -0.14
C THR A 282 -20.92 5.06 0.91
N LEU A 283 -20.51 4.18 1.82
CA LEU A 283 -19.49 4.49 2.81
C LEU A 283 -18.13 4.31 2.14
N CYS A 284 -17.26 5.30 2.28
CA CYS A 284 -15.86 5.23 1.88
C CYS A 284 -14.96 5.37 3.11
N ALA A 285 -13.87 4.60 3.15
CA ALA A 285 -12.86 4.66 4.20
C ALA A 285 -11.45 4.68 3.62
N ILE A 286 -10.55 5.34 4.35
CA ILE A 286 -9.16 5.55 4.01
C ILE A 286 -8.27 5.26 5.20
N ASP A 287 -7.35 4.32 5.07
CA ASP A 287 -6.22 4.27 5.99
C ASP A 287 -5.04 5.09 5.44
N LEU A 288 -4.71 6.19 6.11
CA LEU A 288 -3.60 7.08 5.77
C LEU A 288 -2.28 6.66 6.44
N SER A 289 -2.26 5.53 7.15
CA SER A 289 -1.09 5.05 7.91
C SER A 289 -0.03 4.32 7.06
N HIS A 290 -0.26 4.16 5.75
CA HIS A 290 0.60 3.35 4.87
C HIS A 290 1.11 4.14 3.65
N GLY A 291 2.25 3.74 3.06
CA GLY A 291 2.85 4.44 1.92
C GLY A 291 2.07 4.37 0.59
N SER A 292 0.94 3.66 0.55
CA SER A 292 0.06 3.54 -0.62
C SER A 292 -1.39 3.57 -0.16
N TYR A 293 -2.11 4.62 -0.57
CA TYR A 293 -3.50 4.86 -0.17
C TYR A 293 -4.46 4.29 -1.20
N SER A 294 -5.49 3.58 -0.73
CA SER A 294 -6.65 3.20 -1.54
C SER A 294 -7.93 3.50 -0.79
N THR A 295 -8.93 4.02 -1.50
CA THR A 295 -10.29 4.15 -0.98
C THR A 295 -10.91 2.77 -0.86
N LYS A 296 -11.36 2.41 0.33
CA LYS A 296 -12.24 1.27 0.56
C LYS A 296 -13.68 1.76 0.43
N GLU A 297 -14.36 1.43 -0.67
CA GLU A 297 -15.80 1.69 -0.83
C GLU A 297 -16.61 0.46 -0.43
N PHE A 298 -17.55 0.63 0.51
CA PHE A 298 -18.40 -0.44 1.04
C PHE A 298 -19.70 -0.51 0.26
N THR A 299 -19.69 -1.29 -0.83
CA THR A 299 -20.80 -1.39 -1.78
C THR A 299 -22.02 -2.15 -1.26
N ASP A 300 -21.87 -2.87 -0.15
CA ASP A 300 -22.97 -3.51 0.58
C ASP A 300 -23.87 -2.51 1.31
N ILE A 301 -23.43 -1.25 1.45
CA ILE A 301 -24.18 -0.17 2.08
C ILE A 301 -24.60 0.86 1.02
N THR A 302 -25.90 1.16 0.97
CA THR A 302 -26.46 2.07 -0.06
C THR A 302 -27.08 3.35 0.49
N ASN A 303 -27.23 3.45 1.81
CA ASN A 303 -27.76 4.62 2.51
C ASN A 303 -26.88 4.90 3.74
N VAL A 304 -25.86 5.72 3.54
CA VAL A 304 -24.93 6.18 4.59
C VAL A 304 -25.16 7.67 4.83
N ASN A 305 -25.17 8.06 6.09
CA ASN A 305 -25.20 9.44 6.57
C ASN A 305 -24.30 9.58 7.81
N VAL A 306 -23.48 10.63 7.83
CA VAL A 306 -22.61 11.08 8.91
C VAL A 306 -21.72 9.96 9.49
N PRO A 307 -20.79 9.40 8.70
CA PRO A 307 -19.86 8.39 9.20
C PRO A 307 -18.82 9.00 10.15
N VAL A 308 -18.56 8.32 11.27
CA VAL A 308 -17.57 8.71 12.28
C VAL A 308 -16.73 7.52 12.73
N ILE A 309 -15.46 7.77 13.08
CA ILE A 309 -14.51 6.72 13.46
C ILE A 309 -14.40 6.65 14.99
N SER A 310 -14.30 5.43 15.53
CA SER A 310 -14.15 5.20 16.97
C SER A 310 -12.84 5.77 17.52
N PRO A 311 -12.76 6.06 18.83
CA PRO A 311 -11.56 6.66 19.43
C PRO A 311 -10.29 5.84 19.26
N ASP A 312 -10.42 4.51 19.13
CA ASP A 312 -9.31 3.57 18.88
C ASP A 312 -9.04 3.31 17.38
N GLY A 313 -9.77 3.97 16.47
CA GLY A 313 -9.57 3.86 15.02
C GLY A 313 -10.04 2.55 14.40
N LYS A 314 -10.76 1.68 15.13
CA LYS A 314 -11.12 0.32 14.68
C LYS A 314 -12.52 0.19 14.10
N PHE A 315 -13.44 1.07 14.46
CA PHE A 315 -14.85 0.98 14.11
C PHE A 315 -15.33 2.25 13.42
N ILE A 316 -16.31 2.08 12.54
CA ILE A 316 -17.05 3.17 11.90
C ILE A 316 -18.48 3.07 12.40
N ALA A 317 -19.03 4.18 12.91
CA ALA A 317 -20.46 4.33 13.16
C ALA A 317 -21.06 5.28 12.12
N PHE A 318 -22.24 4.96 11.60
CA PHE A 318 -22.97 5.79 10.63
C PHE A 318 -24.48 5.58 10.80
N CYS A 319 -25.30 6.42 10.19
CA CYS A 319 -26.75 6.23 10.17
C CYS A 319 -27.30 6.11 8.75
N ASP A 320 -28.50 5.55 8.60
CA ASP A 320 -29.16 5.42 7.29
C ASP A 320 -29.96 6.66 6.86
N ARG A 321 -30.02 7.69 7.72
CA ARG A 321 -30.74 8.94 7.47
C ARG A 321 -30.15 10.09 8.30
N GLY A 322 -29.79 11.19 7.63
CA GLY A 322 -29.21 12.39 8.24
C GLY A 322 -30.22 13.47 8.63
N GLU A 323 -29.70 14.65 8.95
CA GLU A 323 -30.44 15.87 9.29
C GLU A 323 -31.38 16.32 8.15
N GLY A 324 -32.54 16.90 8.49
CA GLY A 324 -33.51 17.41 7.52
C GLY A 324 -34.34 16.36 6.75
N LEU A 325 -34.11 15.06 6.98
CA LEU A 325 -34.86 13.97 6.36
C LEU A 325 -35.98 13.45 7.27
N SER A 326 -37.22 13.40 6.79
CA SER A 326 -38.38 12.91 7.56
C SER A 326 -38.32 11.39 7.79
N GLY A 327 -38.79 10.88 8.94
CA GLY A 327 -38.93 9.44 9.22
C GLY A 327 -38.09 8.96 10.40
N SER A 328 -37.96 7.65 10.59
CA SER A 328 -37.02 7.06 11.55
C SER A 328 -35.66 6.81 10.90
N ALA A 329 -34.62 6.80 11.73
CA ALA A 329 -33.24 6.49 11.34
C ALA A 329 -32.68 5.37 12.21
N HIS A 330 -31.63 4.73 11.72
CA HIS A 330 -30.92 3.71 12.47
C HIS A 330 -29.42 3.92 12.39
N VAL A 331 -28.74 3.69 13.51
CA VAL A 331 -27.29 3.70 13.61
C VAL A 331 -26.75 2.29 13.39
N TYR A 332 -25.68 2.20 12.61
CA TYR A 332 -24.94 0.98 12.31
C TYR A 332 -23.48 1.16 12.73
N ILE A 333 -22.86 0.09 13.21
CA ILE A 333 -21.43 0.03 13.55
C ILE A 333 -20.80 -1.07 12.71
N ARG A 334 -19.59 -0.86 12.19
CA ARG A 334 -18.80 -1.89 11.50
C ARG A 334 -17.30 -1.72 11.74
N TYR A 335 -16.52 -2.75 11.41
CA TYR A 335 -15.06 -2.64 11.39
C TYR A 335 -14.59 -1.72 10.27
N PHE A 336 -13.55 -0.93 10.56
CA PHE A 336 -12.89 -0.07 9.60
C PHE A 336 -12.18 -0.86 8.50
N ASP A 337 -11.45 -1.92 8.86
CA ASP A 337 -10.56 -2.61 7.92
C ASP A 337 -11.19 -3.76 7.13
N SER A 338 -12.39 -4.21 7.50
CA SER A 338 -13.01 -5.39 6.91
C SER A 338 -14.13 -5.06 5.92
N LEU A 339 -13.85 -5.29 4.64
CA LEU A 339 -14.85 -5.22 3.57
C LEU A 339 -15.94 -6.30 3.72
N LYS A 340 -15.63 -7.45 4.36
CA LYS A 340 -16.53 -8.61 4.46
C LYS A 340 -17.34 -8.68 5.76
N ALA A 341 -17.00 -7.88 6.77
CA ALA A 341 -17.70 -7.90 8.05
C ALA A 341 -19.07 -7.21 7.95
N SER A 342 -20.13 -7.89 8.40
CA SER A 342 -21.47 -7.31 8.51
C SER A 342 -21.50 -6.17 9.52
N SER A 343 -22.30 -5.14 9.23
CA SER A 343 -22.60 -4.07 10.19
C SER A 343 -23.60 -4.52 11.25
N TRP A 344 -23.43 -4.04 12.48
CA TRP A 344 -24.39 -4.23 13.58
C TRP A 344 -25.27 -3.00 13.74
N LYS A 345 -26.59 -3.21 13.79
CA LYS A 345 -27.57 -2.15 14.03
C LYS A 345 -27.77 -1.93 15.52
N LEU A 346 -27.79 -0.67 15.95
CA LEU A 346 -28.13 -0.30 17.32
C LEU A 346 -29.61 -0.62 17.61
N ALA A 347 -29.88 -1.20 18.79
CA ALA A 347 -31.23 -1.56 19.23
C ALA A 347 -32.02 -0.33 19.75
N ALA A 348 -32.31 0.61 18.84
CA ALA A 348 -33.12 1.80 19.09
C ALA A 348 -34.22 1.93 18.04
N ASP A 349 -35.40 2.40 18.46
CA ASP A 349 -36.53 2.65 17.55
C ASP A 349 -36.22 3.73 16.51
N SER A 350 -35.42 4.72 16.90
CA SER A 350 -34.91 5.79 16.04
C SER A 350 -33.61 6.33 16.60
N ALA A 351 -32.57 6.38 15.77
CA ALA A 351 -31.24 6.87 16.13
C ALA A 351 -30.60 7.61 14.96
N PHE A 352 -30.34 8.89 15.16
CA PHE A 352 -29.76 9.82 14.19
C PHE A 352 -28.37 10.27 14.62
N VAL A 353 -27.50 10.49 13.62
CA VAL A 353 -26.21 11.21 13.71
C VAL A 353 -25.36 10.70 14.90
N PRO A 354 -24.72 9.53 14.75
CA PRO A 354 -23.91 8.95 15.82
C PRO A 354 -22.62 9.75 16.01
N ARG A 355 -22.23 9.97 17.27
CA ARG A 355 -20.93 10.52 17.66
C ARG A 355 -20.26 9.63 18.70
N TRP A 356 -18.98 9.34 18.53
CA TRP A 356 -18.21 8.65 19.57
C TRP A 356 -17.83 9.61 20.69
N TRP A 357 -17.96 9.15 21.93
CA TRP A 357 -17.53 9.90 23.11
C TRP A 357 -16.86 8.97 24.11
N VAL A 358 -15.82 9.47 24.78
CA VAL A 358 -15.13 8.75 25.85
C VAL A 358 -15.32 9.54 27.13
N ASP A 359 -15.88 8.89 28.14
CA ASP A 359 -15.98 9.48 29.46
C ASP A 359 -14.57 9.70 30.02
N THR A 360 -14.25 10.94 30.38
CA THR A 360 -12.94 11.29 30.92
C THR A 360 -12.71 10.75 32.33
N ILE A 361 -13.76 10.38 33.06
CA ILE A 361 -13.69 9.83 34.42
C ILE A 361 -13.54 8.30 34.35
N ASP A 362 -14.55 7.61 33.83
CA ASP A 362 -14.61 6.14 33.86
C ASP A 362 -13.86 5.48 32.69
N LYS A 363 -13.45 6.27 31.68
CA LYS A 363 -12.81 5.80 30.43
C LYS A 363 -13.68 4.87 29.59
N ASP A 364 -14.97 4.78 29.91
CA ASP A 364 -15.95 4.07 29.12
C ASP A 364 -16.19 4.80 27.78
N THR A 365 -16.44 4.02 26.73
CA THR A 365 -16.73 4.54 25.40
C THR A 365 -18.23 4.46 25.11
N PHE A 366 -18.78 5.49 24.49
CA PHE A 366 -20.19 5.61 24.17
C PHE A 366 -20.41 6.04 22.72
N ILE A 367 -21.58 5.68 22.18
CA ILE A 367 -22.18 6.37 21.04
C ILE A 367 -23.25 7.31 21.58
N VAL A 368 -23.12 8.59 21.23
CA VAL A 368 -24.14 9.62 21.44
C VAL A 368 -24.99 9.70 20.18
N TYR A 369 -26.32 9.71 20.34
CA TYR A 369 -27.25 9.82 19.22
C TYR A 369 -28.55 10.48 19.68
N SER A 370 -29.34 10.98 18.75
CA SER A 370 -30.67 11.55 19.02
C SER A 370 -31.78 10.70 18.42
N ASN A 371 -33.00 10.75 18.99
CA ASN A 371 -34.14 10.03 18.40
C ASN A 371 -34.82 10.79 17.24
N SER A 372 -34.37 12.00 16.95
CA SER A 372 -34.94 12.90 15.94
C SER A 372 -33.90 13.95 15.54
N CYS A 373 -33.89 14.38 14.28
CA CYS A 373 -33.07 15.49 13.78
C CYS A 373 -33.96 16.60 13.18
N ILE A 374 -35.10 16.88 13.81
CA ILE A 374 -35.99 17.97 13.37
C ILE A 374 -35.39 19.35 13.64
N ASP A 375 -35.81 20.33 12.85
CA ASP A 375 -35.46 21.74 12.97
C ASP A 375 -35.60 22.21 14.43
N ASN A 376 -34.57 22.84 14.98
CA ASN A 376 -34.57 23.25 16.38
C ASN A 376 -35.44 24.48 16.67
N GLN A 377 -35.99 25.12 15.64
CA GLN A 377 -37.09 26.09 15.77
C GLN A 377 -38.47 25.43 15.81
N ASN A 378 -38.57 24.13 15.50
CA ASN A 378 -39.83 23.41 15.57
C ASN A 378 -40.29 23.27 17.02
N SER A 379 -41.56 23.57 17.29
CA SER A 379 -42.13 23.47 18.64
C SER A 379 -42.03 22.06 19.25
N ALA A 380 -41.97 21.01 18.43
CA ALA A 380 -41.78 19.63 18.88
C ALA A 380 -40.34 19.29 19.26
N TRP A 381 -39.34 20.10 18.87
CA TRP A 381 -37.92 19.82 19.13
C TRP A 381 -37.63 19.67 20.63
N SER A 382 -38.21 20.52 21.47
CA SER A 382 -38.02 20.44 22.93
C SER A 382 -38.47 19.12 23.57
N SER A 383 -39.29 18.32 22.88
CA SER A 383 -39.77 17.01 23.35
C SER A 383 -38.90 15.82 22.93
N THR A 384 -37.91 16.06 22.05
CA THR A 384 -36.99 15.03 21.58
C THR A 384 -35.87 14.80 22.61
N LYS A 385 -35.09 13.73 22.40
CA LYS A 385 -34.10 13.26 23.37
C LYS A 385 -32.77 12.92 22.71
N THR A 386 -31.69 13.15 23.46
CA THR A 386 -30.34 12.64 23.17
C THR A 386 -30.00 11.52 24.14
N PHE A 387 -29.34 10.48 23.64
CA PHE A 387 -29.02 9.26 24.35
C PHE A 387 -27.52 8.97 24.36
N LEU A 388 -27.09 8.20 25.37
CA LEU A 388 -25.78 7.56 25.44
C LEU A 388 -25.97 6.05 25.40
N GLN A 389 -25.41 5.39 24.38
CA GLN A 389 -25.23 3.94 24.37
C GLN A 389 -23.79 3.61 24.77
N LYS A 390 -23.61 2.86 25.86
CA LYS A 390 -22.28 2.33 26.21
C LYS A 390 -21.84 1.28 25.19
N MET A 391 -20.56 1.31 24.82
CA MET A 391 -19.94 0.44 23.82
C MET A 391 -18.74 -0.32 24.39
N SER A 392 -18.56 -1.57 23.98
CA SER A 392 -17.35 -2.36 24.27
C SER A 392 -17.06 -3.30 23.09
N GLY A 393 -15.81 -3.28 22.60
CA GLY A 393 -15.41 -4.08 21.43
C GLY A 393 -16.24 -3.82 20.17
N GLY A 394 -16.79 -2.60 20.03
CA GLY A 394 -17.68 -2.22 18.93
C GLY A 394 -19.15 -2.61 19.11
N LEU A 395 -19.52 -3.25 20.22
CA LEU A 395 -20.88 -3.73 20.50
C LEU A 395 -21.55 -2.92 21.63
N PRO A 396 -22.87 -2.70 21.57
CA PRO A 396 -23.61 -2.04 22.63
C PRO A 396 -23.64 -2.90 23.90
N VAL A 397 -23.46 -2.25 25.05
CA VAL A 397 -23.50 -2.86 26.38
C VAL A 397 -24.61 -2.21 27.21
N GLY A 398 -25.60 -3.01 27.62
CA GLY A 398 -26.73 -2.53 28.41
C GLY A 398 -27.67 -1.60 27.66
N ASP A 399 -28.66 -1.07 28.37
CA ASP A 399 -29.67 -0.16 27.82
C ASP A 399 -29.11 1.27 27.66
N PRO A 400 -29.54 2.02 26.63
CA PRO A 400 -29.13 3.40 26.44
C PRO A 400 -29.67 4.32 27.55
N ALA A 401 -28.81 5.20 28.06
CA ALA A 401 -29.19 6.23 29.02
C ALA A 401 -29.66 7.50 28.30
N VAL A 402 -30.61 8.24 28.90
CA VAL A 402 -31.00 9.56 28.38
C VAL A 402 -29.97 10.59 28.85
N LEU A 403 -29.24 11.18 27.92
CA LEU A 403 -28.31 12.28 28.18
C LEU A 403 -29.06 13.58 28.49
N THR A 404 -30.04 13.89 27.65
CA THR A 404 -30.96 15.00 27.87
C THR A 404 -32.32 14.68 27.27
N GLY A 405 -33.38 15.00 28.01
CA GLY A 405 -34.77 14.79 27.59
C GLY A 405 -35.43 16.02 26.96
N ASN A 406 -34.65 17.05 26.65
CA ASN A 406 -35.12 18.39 26.31
C ASN A 406 -34.41 18.88 25.04
N GLY A 407 -34.59 18.17 23.92
CA GLY A 407 -34.00 18.53 22.63
C GLY A 407 -33.04 17.49 22.07
N SER A 408 -32.91 17.50 20.74
CA SER A 408 -32.03 16.63 19.97
C SER A 408 -30.69 17.32 19.71
N PHE A 409 -29.74 17.12 20.62
CA PHE A 409 -28.37 17.55 20.45
C PHE A 409 -27.57 16.43 19.77
N HIS A 410 -27.31 16.58 18.48
CA HIS A 410 -26.67 15.58 17.63
C HIS A 410 -25.24 15.95 17.19
N ASP A 411 -24.79 17.16 17.50
CA ASP A 411 -23.50 17.70 17.08
C ASP A 411 -22.40 17.52 18.13
N GLY A 412 -22.57 16.46 18.92
CA GLY A 412 -21.58 15.96 19.87
C GLY A 412 -21.76 16.44 21.31
N ILE A 413 -20.86 15.93 22.14
CA ILE A 413 -20.72 16.21 23.57
C ILE A 413 -19.25 16.55 23.87
N SER A 414 -19.01 17.50 24.76
CA SER A 414 -17.65 17.91 25.11
C SER A 414 -16.90 16.84 25.91
N PRO A 415 -15.56 16.84 25.95
CA PRO A 415 -14.77 15.79 26.63
C PRO A 415 -15.15 15.56 28.10
N GLY A 416 -15.50 16.62 28.83
CA GLY A 416 -15.95 16.56 30.22
C GLY A 416 -17.43 16.19 30.41
N GLY A 417 -18.17 15.97 29.32
CA GLY A 417 -19.61 15.69 29.37
C GLY A 417 -20.47 16.91 29.75
N GLN A 418 -19.89 18.11 29.76
CA GLN A 418 -20.57 19.32 30.24
C GLN A 418 -21.47 19.95 29.17
N TYR A 419 -21.01 20.01 27.92
CA TYR A 419 -21.68 20.76 26.86
C TYR A 419 -22.16 19.82 25.75
N VAL A 420 -23.33 20.11 25.19
CA VAL A 420 -23.87 19.48 23.98
C VAL A 420 -24.32 20.54 22.99
N ALA A 421 -24.21 20.26 21.69
CA ALA A 421 -24.52 21.22 20.64
C ALA A 421 -25.51 20.68 19.58
N THR A 422 -26.20 21.59 18.90
CA THR A 422 -26.99 21.30 17.70
C THR A 422 -26.96 22.46 16.70
N GLY A 423 -27.06 22.14 15.41
CA GLY A 423 -26.90 23.06 14.29
C GLY A 423 -27.92 22.95 13.16
N TYR A 424 -29.18 22.61 13.45
CA TYR A 424 -30.25 22.63 12.43
C TYR A 424 -31.09 23.91 12.53
N THR A 425 -30.69 24.95 11.80
CA THR A 425 -31.22 26.33 11.80
C THR A 425 -30.57 27.26 12.84
N GLU A 426 -30.62 26.94 14.14
CA GLU A 426 -29.93 27.73 15.17
C GLU A 426 -28.72 27.00 15.74
N CYS A 427 -27.58 27.68 15.94
CA CYS A 427 -26.46 27.09 16.66
C CYS A 427 -26.74 27.14 18.16
N MET A 428 -27.17 26.03 18.75
CA MET A 428 -27.52 25.96 20.17
C MET A 428 -26.52 25.13 20.93
N MET A 429 -25.95 25.68 22.00
CA MET A 429 -25.14 24.92 22.95
C MET A 429 -25.80 24.92 24.32
N ARG A 430 -25.81 23.75 24.98
CA ARG A 430 -26.40 23.56 26.30
C ARG A 430 -25.36 23.08 27.29
N ASP A 431 -25.33 23.70 28.46
CA ASP A 431 -24.59 23.24 29.62
C ASP A 431 -25.47 22.26 30.41
N LEU A 432 -25.09 20.99 30.44
CA LEU A 432 -25.78 19.92 31.16
C LEU A 432 -25.62 20.03 32.68
N THR A 433 -24.60 20.75 33.17
CA THR A 433 -24.37 20.95 34.61
C THR A 433 -25.33 21.99 35.18
N THR A 434 -25.49 23.12 34.48
CA THR A 434 -26.37 24.21 34.92
C THR A 434 -27.79 24.11 34.35
N GLY A 435 -27.97 23.36 33.26
CA GLY A 435 -29.21 23.27 32.49
C GLY A 435 -29.45 24.46 31.55
N GLY A 436 -28.56 25.46 31.53
CA GLY A 436 -28.65 26.63 30.66
C GLY A 436 -28.30 26.33 29.21
N TYR A 437 -28.79 27.18 28.29
CA TYR A 437 -28.45 27.11 26.87
C TYR A 437 -28.16 28.51 26.34
N ASN A 438 -27.28 28.59 25.35
CA ASN A 438 -26.98 29.80 24.59
C ASN A 438 -27.15 29.52 23.10
N GLN A 439 -27.79 30.48 22.42
CA GLN A 439 -27.77 30.57 20.97
C GLN A 439 -26.49 31.28 20.55
N LEU A 440 -25.64 30.61 19.79
CA LEU A 440 -24.37 31.12 19.31
C LEU A 440 -24.56 31.80 17.94
N PHE A 441 -23.66 32.73 17.63
CA PHE A 441 -23.59 33.40 16.33
C PHE A 441 -24.86 34.18 15.92
N VAL A 442 -25.45 34.88 16.90
CA VAL A 442 -26.60 35.78 16.70
C VAL A 442 -26.18 37.18 16.22
N TYR A 443 -27.15 38.00 15.81
CA TYR A 443 -26.94 39.41 15.50
C TYR A 443 -26.21 40.16 16.63
N PRO A 444 -25.25 41.06 16.35
CA PRO A 444 -24.71 41.48 15.05
C PRO A 444 -23.48 40.66 14.58
N TYR A 445 -23.07 39.63 15.31
CA TYR A 445 -21.81 38.91 15.08
C TYR A 445 -21.76 38.18 13.75
N ASN A 446 -22.89 37.65 13.29
CA ASN A 446 -23.02 37.03 11.96
C ASN A 446 -22.98 38.04 10.80
N GLY A 447 -22.87 39.35 11.07
CA GLY A 447 -22.86 40.41 10.06
C GLY A 447 -24.22 40.70 9.43
N LYS A 448 -25.30 40.08 9.93
CA LYS A 448 -26.67 40.25 9.43
C LYS A 448 -27.38 41.40 10.16
N SER A 449 -28.61 41.75 9.81
CA SER A 449 -29.46 42.67 10.60
C SER A 449 -30.16 41.95 11.76
N ALA A 450 -30.71 42.68 12.73
CA ALA A 450 -31.51 42.10 13.83
C ALA A 450 -32.75 41.31 13.35
N THR A 451 -33.07 41.39 12.06
CA THR A 451 -34.18 40.70 11.38
C THR A 451 -33.69 39.71 10.31
N GLY A 452 -32.37 39.54 10.14
CA GLY A 452 -31.78 38.60 9.17
C GLY A 452 -31.76 37.17 9.71
N SER A 453 -31.75 36.16 8.83
CA SER A 453 -31.74 34.76 9.25
C SER A 453 -30.40 34.37 9.89
N SER A 454 -30.42 33.88 11.11
CA SER A 454 -29.24 33.33 11.82
C SER A 454 -28.94 31.87 11.42
N GLN A 455 -29.29 31.47 10.19
CA GLN A 455 -29.18 30.08 9.77
C GLN A 455 -27.72 29.61 9.82
N VAL A 456 -27.46 28.74 10.80
CA VAL A 456 -26.21 28.00 10.98
C VAL A 456 -26.45 26.54 10.64
N CYS A 457 -25.46 25.90 10.03
CA CYS A 457 -25.46 24.50 9.67
C CYS A 457 -24.16 23.80 10.11
N ASN A 458 -24.18 22.46 10.15
CA ASN A 458 -23.01 21.59 10.31
C ASN A 458 -22.16 21.93 11.55
N VAL A 459 -22.80 21.93 12.71
CA VAL A 459 -22.10 22.17 13.98
C VAL A 459 -21.27 20.93 14.35
N SER A 460 -20.09 21.13 14.91
CA SER A 460 -19.28 20.07 15.51
C SER A 460 -18.59 20.59 16.77
N ILE A 461 -18.82 19.93 17.90
CA ILE A 461 -18.23 20.31 19.18
C ILE A 461 -16.74 19.96 19.23
N SER A 462 -15.95 20.82 19.88
CA SER A 462 -14.53 20.58 20.12
C SER A 462 -14.31 19.40 21.06
N ASN A 463 -13.23 18.66 20.83
CA ASN A 463 -12.72 17.65 21.75
C ASN A 463 -11.57 18.15 22.64
N ASP A 464 -11.36 19.46 22.69
CA ASP A 464 -10.36 20.10 23.54
C ASP A 464 -10.79 20.06 25.02
N PRO A 465 -10.09 19.33 25.90
CA PRO A 465 -10.43 19.28 27.32
C PRO A 465 -10.12 20.59 28.05
N GLU A 466 -9.20 21.42 27.55
CA GLU A 466 -8.88 22.73 28.14
C GLU A 466 -9.90 23.80 27.77
N HIS A 467 -10.58 23.60 26.64
CA HIS A 467 -11.61 24.50 26.12
C HIS A 467 -12.86 23.73 25.65
N PRO A 468 -13.58 23.09 26.58
CA PRO A 468 -14.66 22.15 26.28
C PRO A 468 -15.96 22.81 25.78
N ASP A 469 -16.00 24.14 25.75
CA ASP A 469 -17.18 24.94 25.44
C ASP A 469 -17.15 25.51 24.01
N ARG A 470 -16.30 24.96 23.14
CA ARG A 470 -16.13 25.40 21.75
C ARG A 470 -16.87 24.51 20.75
N CYS A 471 -17.37 25.09 19.67
CA CYS A 471 -17.84 24.37 18.49
C CYS A 471 -17.44 25.10 17.19
N LEU A 472 -17.28 24.33 16.12
CA LEU A 472 -17.14 24.83 14.74
C LEU A 472 -18.47 24.71 14.00
N PHE A 473 -18.73 25.59 13.01
CA PHE A 473 -19.98 25.62 12.24
C PHE A 473 -19.91 26.51 10.99
N LEU A 474 -20.89 26.36 10.09
CA LEU A 474 -21.05 27.17 8.87
C LEU A 474 -22.20 28.19 9.01
N ASP A 475 -22.06 29.36 8.36
CA ASP A 475 -23.13 30.38 8.28
C ASP A 475 -23.52 30.70 6.83
N PHE A 476 -24.74 31.18 6.65
CA PHE A 476 -25.29 31.55 5.35
C PHE A 476 -24.79 32.90 4.81
N GLY A 477 -24.10 33.69 5.63
CA GLY A 477 -23.55 34.99 5.25
C GLY A 477 -24.60 36.00 4.79
N SER A 478 -24.13 37.13 4.29
CA SER A 478 -24.97 38.14 3.64
C SER A 478 -24.16 38.83 2.56
N GLN A 479 -24.62 38.74 1.31
CA GLN A 479 -23.96 39.40 0.19
C GLN A 479 -24.14 40.93 0.20
N ASN A 480 -25.09 41.44 1.00
CA ASN A 480 -25.47 42.86 1.02
C ASN A 480 -24.99 43.59 2.28
N GLN A 481 -24.35 42.90 3.23
CA GLN A 481 -23.92 43.46 4.50
C GLN A 481 -22.49 43.03 4.82
N THR A 482 -21.68 43.98 5.29
CA THR A 482 -20.30 43.72 5.72
C THR A 482 -20.31 43.12 7.12
N SER A 483 -19.69 41.96 7.28
CA SER A 483 -19.48 41.38 8.60
C SER A 483 -18.41 42.15 9.38
N SER A 484 -18.68 42.38 10.66
CA SER A 484 -17.72 42.98 11.59
C SER A 484 -16.56 42.02 11.93
N LEU A 485 -16.71 40.72 11.66
CA LEU A 485 -15.67 39.72 11.90
C LEU A 485 -14.72 39.62 10.69
N THR A 486 -15.26 39.31 9.51
CA THR A 486 -14.45 39.09 8.30
C THR A 486 -14.05 40.39 7.60
N LEU A 487 -14.67 41.52 7.98
CA LEU A 487 -14.53 42.84 7.36
C LEU A 487 -14.92 42.87 5.88
N SER A 488 -15.70 41.87 5.43
CA SER A 488 -16.26 41.78 4.09
C SER A 488 -17.68 41.22 4.12
N SER A 489 -18.44 41.39 3.04
CA SER A 489 -19.57 40.51 2.76
C SER A 489 -19.04 39.11 2.44
N TYR A 490 -19.85 38.09 2.69
CA TYR A 490 -19.51 36.70 2.36
C TYR A 490 -20.78 35.92 2.02
N GLY A 491 -20.61 34.89 1.20
CA GLY A 491 -21.67 33.99 0.73
C GLY A 491 -22.00 32.89 1.72
N VAL A 492 -22.91 32.01 1.29
CA VAL A 492 -23.30 30.81 2.04
C VAL A 492 -22.08 29.90 2.18
N HIS A 493 -21.75 29.52 3.42
CA HIS A 493 -20.69 28.58 3.76
C HIS A 493 -19.28 28.97 3.28
N GLU A 494 -19.05 30.23 2.90
CA GLU A 494 -17.73 30.72 2.46
C GLU A 494 -16.69 30.69 3.60
N TYR A 495 -17.16 30.75 4.85
CA TYR A 495 -16.34 30.72 6.06
C TYR A 495 -16.84 29.65 7.03
N LEU A 496 -15.89 28.91 7.59
CA LEU A 496 -16.03 28.12 8.79
C LEU A 496 -15.74 28.99 10.01
N PHE A 497 -16.59 28.98 11.02
CA PHE A 497 -16.44 29.76 12.26
C PHE A 497 -16.21 28.85 13.46
N VAL A 498 -15.55 29.38 14.49
CA VAL A 498 -15.41 28.74 15.81
C VAL A 498 -15.91 29.71 16.88
N SER A 499 -16.86 29.27 17.70
CA SER A 499 -17.37 30.05 18.84
C SER A 499 -17.30 29.24 20.12
N GLU A 500 -17.28 29.95 21.24
CA GLU A 500 -17.42 29.39 22.59
C GLU A 500 -18.83 29.60 23.15
N PHE A 501 -19.18 28.91 24.24
CA PHE A 501 -20.52 28.92 24.85
C PHE A 501 -21.03 30.32 25.21
N THR A 502 -20.14 31.28 25.48
CA THR A 502 -20.50 32.67 25.79
C THR A 502 -21.03 33.46 24.57
N GLY A 503 -20.92 32.90 23.36
CA GLY A 503 -21.30 33.52 22.10
C GLY A 503 -20.15 34.26 21.40
N ASN A 504 -18.96 34.33 22.00
CA ASN A 504 -17.79 34.93 21.35
C ASN A 504 -17.33 34.07 20.18
N THR A 505 -17.03 34.71 19.05
CA THR A 505 -16.36 34.05 17.91
C THR A 505 -14.86 34.19 18.04
N LEU A 506 -14.17 33.05 18.09
CA LEU A 506 -12.73 32.95 18.36
C LEU A 506 -11.89 32.95 17.07
N ALA A 507 -12.40 32.29 16.02
CA ALA A 507 -11.69 32.16 14.76
C ALA A 507 -12.64 31.96 13.57
N TRP A 508 -12.11 32.18 12.37
CA TRP A 508 -12.76 31.86 11.11
C TRP A 508 -11.75 31.48 10.02
N TYR A 509 -12.19 30.60 9.12
CA TYR A 509 -11.39 29.95 8.07
C TYR A 509 -12.13 30.03 6.73
N LYS A 510 -11.60 30.82 5.79
CA LYS A 510 -12.16 30.95 4.45
C LYS A 510 -11.89 29.69 3.63
N CYS A 511 -12.82 29.29 2.75
CA CYS A 511 -12.57 28.22 1.78
C CYS A 511 -11.40 28.56 0.83
N PRO A 512 -10.73 27.55 0.25
CA PRO A 512 -9.67 27.77 -0.72
C PRO A 512 -10.21 28.54 -1.92
N SER A 513 -9.36 29.30 -2.61
CA SER A 513 -9.81 30.12 -3.74
C SER A 513 -10.34 29.32 -4.93
N SER A 514 -10.00 28.02 -5.01
CA SER A 514 -10.55 27.08 -5.99
C SER A 514 -12.00 26.67 -5.67
N GLU A 515 -12.44 26.88 -4.44
CA GLU A 515 -13.75 26.47 -3.92
C GLU A 515 -14.67 27.68 -3.78
N SER A 516 -15.96 27.49 -4.01
CA SER A 516 -16.99 28.48 -3.72
C SER A 516 -17.37 28.51 -2.23
N SER A 517 -17.31 27.36 -1.56
CA SER A 517 -17.71 27.22 -0.15
C SER A 517 -17.14 25.95 0.49
N TRP A 518 -17.20 25.90 1.82
CA TRP A 518 -17.07 24.66 2.59
C TRP A 518 -18.41 23.92 2.66
N ASP A 519 -18.37 22.61 2.92
CA ASP A 519 -19.53 21.85 3.37
C ASP A 519 -19.12 20.74 4.35
N TYR A 520 -20.06 20.29 5.17
CA TYR A 520 -19.89 19.18 6.13
C TYR A 520 -18.61 19.23 6.99
N PRO A 521 -18.23 20.36 7.61
CA PRO A 521 -17.07 20.41 8.47
C PRO A 521 -17.28 19.60 9.74
N GLU A 522 -16.20 18.99 10.21
CA GLU A 522 -16.20 18.17 11.41
C GLU A 522 -14.87 18.31 12.14
N TRP A 523 -14.91 18.36 13.47
CA TRP A 523 -13.70 18.32 14.27
C TRP A 523 -13.09 16.92 14.18
N SER A 524 -11.77 16.83 13.95
CA SER A 524 -11.08 15.55 14.04
C SER A 524 -11.02 15.07 15.50
N ASN A 525 -10.53 13.87 15.76
CA ASN A 525 -10.26 13.40 17.13
C ASN A 525 -9.06 14.10 17.82
N LYS A 526 -8.49 15.16 17.22
CA LYS A 526 -7.52 16.08 17.85
C LYS A 526 -7.96 17.53 17.70
N SER A 527 -7.90 18.30 18.79
CA SER A 527 -8.42 19.67 18.85
C SER A 527 -7.80 20.64 17.85
N ARG A 528 -6.58 20.34 17.37
CA ARG A 528 -5.86 21.16 16.40
C ARG A 528 -6.39 21.08 14.96
N PHE A 529 -7.12 20.02 14.61
CA PHE A 529 -7.50 19.80 13.20
C PHE A 529 -9.01 19.60 13.02
N ALA A 530 -9.51 20.14 11.92
CA ALA A 530 -10.82 19.85 11.37
C ALA A 530 -10.68 19.22 9.97
N ILE A 531 -11.79 18.69 9.46
CA ILE A 531 -11.91 18.20 8.09
C ILE A 531 -13.20 18.77 7.48
N ALA A 532 -13.23 19.08 6.19
CA ALA A 532 -14.42 19.58 5.51
C ALA A 532 -14.39 19.23 4.02
N SER A 533 -15.57 19.19 3.39
CA SER A 533 -15.69 19.11 1.93
C SER A 533 -15.54 20.49 1.31
N GLY A 534 -14.86 20.56 0.16
CA GLY A 534 -14.79 21.76 -0.70
C GLY A 534 -15.80 21.65 -1.83
N VAL A 535 -16.58 22.71 -2.03
CA VAL A 535 -17.59 22.80 -3.07
C VAL A 535 -17.07 23.66 -4.21
N ASN A 536 -17.09 23.13 -5.44
CA ASN A 536 -16.66 23.88 -6.61
C ASN A 536 -17.73 24.92 -7.04
N TYR A 537 -17.38 25.78 -7.99
CA TYR A 537 -18.32 26.80 -8.51
C TYR A 537 -19.51 26.25 -9.32
N SER A 538 -19.52 24.94 -9.63
CA SER A 538 -20.68 24.24 -10.20
C SER A 538 -21.66 23.75 -9.13
N GLY A 539 -21.24 23.74 -7.86
CA GLY A 539 -22.03 23.30 -6.72
C GLY A 539 -21.74 21.87 -6.24
N ASP A 540 -20.74 21.20 -6.81
CA ASP A 540 -20.42 19.81 -6.45
C ASP A 540 -19.40 19.76 -5.29
N ALA A 541 -19.62 18.91 -4.29
CA ALA A 541 -18.68 18.67 -3.19
C ALA A 541 -17.53 17.76 -3.63
N HIS A 542 -16.69 18.26 -4.54
CA HIS A 542 -15.71 17.47 -5.29
C HIS A 542 -14.42 17.13 -4.52
N ALA A 543 -14.19 17.72 -3.34
CA ALA A 543 -12.92 17.56 -2.64
C ALA A 543 -13.08 17.47 -1.12
N ILE A 544 -12.13 16.84 -0.44
CA ILE A 544 -12.03 16.82 1.04
C ILE A 544 -10.73 17.49 1.47
N TYR A 545 -10.79 18.37 2.47
CA TYR A 545 -9.67 19.12 3.01
C TYR A 545 -9.45 18.83 4.49
N ALA A 546 -8.20 18.57 4.88
CA ALA A 546 -7.75 18.69 6.27
C ALA A 546 -7.39 20.16 6.57
N ILE A 547 -7.83 20.67 7.72
CA ILE A 547 -7.68 22.07 8.13
C ILE A 547 -6.93 22.12 9.46
N ASN A 548 -5.81 22.84 9.50
CA ASN A 548 -5.06 23.12 10.72
C ASN A 548 -5.58 24.41 11.36
N LEU A 549 -6.25 24.27 12.50
CA LEU A 549 -6.98 25.37 13.14
C LEU A 549 -6.05 26.40 13.79
N ASP A 550 -4.82 26.03 14.16
CA ASP A 550 -3.87 26.94 14.81
C ASP A 550 -3.29 27.98 13.84
N ASN A 551 -2.95 27.55 12.62
CA ASN A 551 -2.25 28.38 11.64
C ASN A 551 -3.08 28.68 10.38
N LYS A 552 -4.33 28.20 10.34
CA LYS A 552 -5.29 28.36 9.23
C LYS A 552 -4.84 27.72 7.91
N ALA A 553 -3.84 26.85 7.92
CA ALA A 553 -3.45 26.10 6.74
C ALA A 553 -4.48 25.01 6.43
N TYR A 554 -4.64 24.69 5.16
CA TYR A 554 -5.47 23.57 4.71
C TYR A 554 -4.75 22.77 3.63
N MET A 555 -5.15 21.52 3.48
CA MET A 555 -4.59 20.57 2.54
C MET A 555 -5.73 19.73 1.95
N GLN A 556 -5.90 19.77 0.64
CA GLN A 556 -6.79 18.84 -0.05
C GLN A 556 -6.22 17.44 0.09
N ILE A 557 -7.02 16.45 0.50
CA ILE A 557 -6.58 15.07 0.73
C ILE A 557 -7.29 14.06 -0.17
N VAL A 558 -8.51 14.36 -0.62
CA VAL A 558 -9.30 13.53 -1.55
C VAL A 558 -9.90 14.42 -2.64
N GLU A 559 -9.98 13.92 -3.87
CA GLU A 559 -10.71 14.48 -5.00
C GLU A 559 -11.73 13.44 -5.50
N GLY A 560 -12.88 13.89 -6.00
CA GLY A 560 -14.00 13.07 -6.43
C GLY A 560 -15.13 13.91 -7.02
N THR A 561 -16.33 13.36 -7.12
CA THR A 561 -17.48 14.08 -7.71
C THR A 561 -18.43 14.63 -6.65
N GLU A 562 -18.83 13.81 -5.68
CA GLU A 562 -19.68 14.23 -4.55
C GLU A 562 -19.26 13.50 -3.27
N LEU A 563 -18.51 14.21 -2.44
CA LEU A 563 -17.84 13.74 -1.23
C LEU A 563 -18.47 14.43 -0.01
N ASN A 564 -19.35 13.73 0.70
CA ASN A 564 -20.12 14.31 1.81
C ASN A 564 -19.67 13.79 3.18
N HIS A 565 -19.95 14.56 4.23
CA HIS A 565 -19.74 14.18 5.64
C HIS A 565 -18.40 13.49 5.96
N PRO A 566 -17.25 14.14 5.66
CA PRO A 566 -15.96 13.57 6.00
C PRO A 566 -15.72 13.59 7.51
N TYR A 567 -15.06 12.55 8.03
CA TYR A 567 -14.54 12.49 9.40
C TYR A 567 -13.09 12.02 9.38
N MET A 568 -12.25 12.65 10.21
CA MET A 568 -10.82 12.33 10.33
C MET A 568 -10.47 11.87 11.74
N TRP A 569 -9.81 10.72 11.82
CA TRP A 569 -9.17 10.19 13.02
C TRP A 569 -7.66 10.22 12.86
N MET A 570 -6.93 10.48 13.94
CA MET A 570 -5.47 10.52 14.01
C MET A 570 -4.98 9.88 15.31
N ASP A 571 -3.83 9.20 15.26
CA ASP A 571 -3.15 8.71 16.46
C ASP A 571 -2.45 9.89 17.21
N SER A 572 -1.57 9.62 18.18
CA SER A 572 -0.80 10.65 18.88
C SER A 572 -0.06 11.60 17.91
N ILE A 573 -0.25 12.91 18.12
CA ILE A 573 0.50 13.95 17.41
C ILE A 573 1.87 14.04 18.07
N GLN A 574 2.94 13.95 17.28
CA GLN A 574 4.28 14.22 17.80
C GLN A 574 4.49 15.72 17.91
N ASP A 575 4.30 16.26 19.10
CA ASP A 575 4.76 17.61 19.44
C ASP A 575 6.30 17.60 19.55
N SER A 576 6.98 17.63 18.40
CA SER A 576 8.26 18.34 18.18
C SER A 576 8.96 17.84 16.92
N VAL A 577 9.12 18.76 15.97
CA VAL A 577 10.20 18.70 14.98
C VAL A 577 11.52 18.82 15.75
N THR A 578 12.18 17.70 16.04
CA THR A 578 13.60 17.72 16.43
C THR A 578 14.41 16.68 15.68
N ASN A 579 15.47 17.20 15.04
CA ASN A 579 16.62 16.56 14.42
C ASN A 579 16.48 15.89 13.05
N SER A 580 16.97 16.67 12.09
CA SER A 580 17.23 16.40 10.68
C SER A 580 18.37 15.40 10.44
N THR A 581 18.17 14.13 10.82
CA THR A 581 18.74 13.04 10.01
C THR A 581 17.98 11.73 10.06
N LEU A 582 17.22 11.42 11.11
CA LEU A 582 16.27 10.29 11.08
C LEU A 582 15.12 10.55 12.06
N SER A 583 13.90 10.52 11.53
CA SER A 583 12.66 10.62 12.29
C SER A 583 12.23 9.22 12.74
N THR A 584 11.39 9.13 13.78
CA THR A 584 10.77 7.85 14.21
C THR A 584 9.97 7.18 13.09
N ASP A 585 9.68 7.88 11.99
CA ASP A 585 9.15 7.28 10.76
C ASP A 585 10.08 6.25 10.13
N SER A 586 11.38 6.26 10.42
CA SER A 586 12.36 5.33 9.87
C SER A 586 12.44 4.03 10.67
N LEU A 587 11.88 4.03 11.89
CA LEU A 587 11.83 2.88 12.78
C LEU A 587 11.05 1.73 12.12
N GLY A 588 11.66 0.56 12.01
CA GLY A 588 11.02 -0.62 11.39
C GLY A 588 10.96 -0.63 9.86
N ILE A 589 11.46 0.41 9.16
CA ILE A 589 11.44 0.48 7.69
C ILE A 589 12.71 -0.13 7.06
N TYR A 590 12.75 -1.45 6.94
CA TYR A 590 13.91 -2.17 6.39
C TYR A 590 13.92 -2.30 4.86
N ASN A 591 12.86 -1.84 4.18
CA ASN A 591 12.69 -1.89 2.73
C ASN A 591 12.78 -0.52 2.04
N ASP A 592 13.30 0.53 2.69
CA ASP A 592 13.48 1.86 2.10
C ASP A 592 14.96 2.28 2.12
N PRO A 593 15.59 2.59 0.96
CA PRO A 593 15.03 2.40 -0.38
C PRO A 593 14.86 0.92 -0.69
N LEU A 594 13.85 0.58 -1.51
CA LEU A 594 13.65 -0.78 -1.97
C LEU A 594 14.61 -1.07 -3.13
N LEU A 595 15.64 -1.87 -2.87
CA LEU A 595 16.71 -2.14 -3.83
C LEU A 595 16.75 -3.60 -4.30
N SER A 596 16.06 -4.53 -3.61
CA SER A 596 16.04 -5.96 -3.96
C SER A 596 14.84 -6.70 -3.38
N SER A 597 14.38 -7.75 -4.08
CA SER A 597 13.37 -8.69 -3.55
C SER A 597 13.83 -9.41 -2.28
N ASN A 598 15.13 -9.67 -2.13
CA ASN A 598 15.69 -10.28 -0.92
C ASN A 598 15.56 -9.34 0.29
N GLN A 599 15.65 -8.02 0.07
CA GLN A 599 15.48 -7.00 1.10
C GLN A 599 14.03 -6.93 1.58
N LEU A 600 13.05 -7.12 0.69
CA LEU A 600 11.64 -7.24 1.08
C LEU A 600 11.41 -8.43 2.01
N GLY A 601 11.97 -9.59 1.66
CA GLY A 601 11.85 -10.77 2.50
C GLY A 601 12.48 -10.59 3.88
N PHE A 602 13.62 -9.90 3.94
CA PHE A 602 14.22 -9.49 5.22
C PHE A 602 13.32 -8.54 6.01
N SER A 603 12.74 -7.52 5.37
CA SER A 603 11.85 -6.56 6.02
C SER A 603 10.63 -7.22 6.65
N TYR A 604 10.00 -8.17 5.95
CA TYR A 604 8.90 -8.96 6.49
C TYR A 604 9.33 -9.80 7.71
N LYS A 605 10.49 -10.45 7.62
CA LYS A 605 11.04 -11.26 8.71
C LYS A 605 11.41 -10.42 9.94
N MET A 606 11.97 -9.23 9.75
CA MET A 606 12.23 -8.28 10.85
C MET A 606 10.94 -7.82 11.54
N HIS A 607 9.86 -7.65 10.80
CA HIS A 607 8.55 -7.37 11.38
C HIS A 607 8.05 -8.50 12.28
N LEU A 608 8.14 -9.75 11.80
CA LEU A 608 7.82 -10.93 12.63
C LEU A 608 8.74 -11.03 13.84
N PHE A 609 10.03 -10.78 13.66
CA PHE A 609 11.02 -10.76 14.74
C PHE A 609 10.60 -9.78 15.83
N TRP A 610 10.32 -8.52 15.52
CA TRP A 610 9.93 -7.54 16.53
C TRP A 610 8.56 -7.80 17.16
N LYS A 611 7.66 -8.55 16.52
CA LYS A 611 6.45 -9.06 17.18
C LYS A 611 6.75 -10.13 18.22
N MET A 612 7.80 -10.92 18.02
CA MET A 612 8.05 -12.16 18.77
C MET A 612 9.29 -12.11 19.65
N HIS A 613 10.17 -11.11 19.52
CA HIS A 613 11.55 -11.16 20.05
C HIS A 613 11.64 -11.41 21.56
N LYS A 614 10.63 -10.97 22.33
CA LYS A 614 10.56 -11.19 23.79
C LYS A 614 10.18 -12.61 24.17
N THR A 615 9.56 -13.36 23.25
CA THR A 615 9.02 -14.70 23.50
C THR A 615 9.75 -15.79 22.72
N LEU A 616 10.63 -15.44 21.77
CA LEU A 616 11.38 -16.42 20.96
C LEU A 616 12.29 -17.29 21.82
N ASP A 617 12.21 -18.60 21.62
CA ASP A 617 13.11 -19.60 22.21
C ASP A 617 14.15 -20.06 21.17
N VAL A 618 13.75 -20.15 19.89
CA VAL A 618 14.59 -20.61 18.77
C VAL A 618 14.54 -19.63 17.61
N VAL A 619 15.70 -19.23 17.07
CA VAL A 619 15.77 -18.39 15.87
C VAL A 619 16.55 -19.10 14.77
N CYS A 620 15.95 -19.25 13.59
CA CYS A 620 16.56 -19.92 12.45
C CYS A 620 17.09 -18.88 11.46
N ILE A 621 18.41 -18.75 11.32
CA ILE A 621 19.07 -17.78 10.43
C ILE A 621 19.86 -18.52 9.34
N GLY A 622 20.01 -17.95 8.16
CA GLY A 622 20.86 -18.56 7.15
C GLY A 622 20.51 -18.19 5.72
N SER A 623 21.04 -18.95 4.77
CA SER A 623 20.83 -18.74 3.34
C SER A 623 19.38 -19.01 2.91
N SER A 624 19.15 -19.02 1.59
CA SER A 624 17.93 -19.52 0.98
C SER A 624 17.59 -20.96 1.39
N GLN A 625 18.56 -21.75 1.86
CA GLN A 625 18.31 -23.10 2.41
C GLN A 625 17.51 -23.04 3.71
N VAL A 626 17.77 -22.08 4.61
CA VAL A 626 16.94 -21.87 5.80
C VAL A 626 15.60 -21.26 5.41
N LEU A 627 15.62 -20.28 4.51
CA LEU A 627 14.42 -19.61 3.99
C LEU A 627 13.37 -20.61 3.48
N CYS A 628 13.77 -21.63 2.70
CA CYS A 628 12.86 -22.66 2.19
C CYS A 628 12.79 -23.93 3.04
N GLY A 629 13.77 -24.20 3.91
CA GLY A 629 13.98 -25.53 4.47
C GLY A 629 13.58 -25.72 5.92
N ILE A 630 13.16 -24.66 6.62
CA ILE A 630 12.78 -24.73 8.04
C ILE A 630 11.34 -24.28 8.27
N ASP A 631 10.45 -25.24 8.56
CA ASP A 631 9.06 -25.01 8.93
C ASP A 631 8.95 -24.88 10.46
N CYS A 632 8.98 -23.64 10.95
CA CYS A 632 8.90 -23.34 12.39
C CYS A 632 7.61 -23.84 13.05
N ASN A 633 6.53 -24.13 12.31
CA ASN A 633 5.32 -24.75 12.88
C ASN A 633 5.55 -26.22 13.32
N LYS A 634 6.66 -26.84 12.91
CA LYS A 634 7.06 -28.19 13.33
C LYS A 634 7.96 -28.21 14.55
N ILE A 635 8.43 -27.06 15.02
CA ILE A 635 9.16 -26.97 16.29
C ILE A 635 8.11 -26.88 17.40
N THR A 636 7.95 -27.95 18.16
CA THR A 636 6.85 -28.09 19.12
C THR A 636 7.21 -27.49 20.47
N ASN A 637 6.24 -26.88 21.16
CA ASN A 637 6.37 -26.32 22.52
C ASN A 637 7.46 -25.23 22.70
N LEU A 638 8.00 -24.68 21.62
CA LEU A 638 8.97 -23.59 21.62
C LEU A 638 8.54 -22.54 20.59
N ASN A 639 8.63 -21.26 20.95
CA ASN A 639 8.40 -20.18 20.01
C ASN A 639 9.61 -20.07 19.07
N SER A 640 9.37 -20.28 17.78
CA SER A 640 10.43 -20.25 16.79
C SER A 640 10.10 -19.36 15.59
N LEU A 641 11.14 -18.80 14.98
CA LEU A 641 11.00 -17.93 13.81
C LEU A 641 12.05 -18.24 12.75
N ASN A 642 11.61 -18.32 11.49
CA ASN A 642 12.48 -18.44 10.33
C ASN A 642 12.90 -17.06 9.82
N MET A 643 14.14 -16.70 10.10
CA MET A 643 14.84 -15.47 9.69
C MET A 643 15.80 -15.71 8.50
N GLY A 644 15.70 -16.83 7.76
CA GLY A 644 16.55 -17.10 6.60
C GLY A 644 16.37 -16.09 5.47
N ILE A 645 17.46 -15.74 4.75
CA ILE A 645 17.50 -14.74 3.67
C ILE A 645 18.37 -15.29 2.53
N ALA A 646 18.02 -15.03 1.27
CA ALA A 646 18.86 -15.43 0.15
C ALA A 646 20.14 -14.57 0.00
N ALA A 647 21.21 -15.18 -0.53
CA ALA A 647 22.51 -14.53 -0.81
C ALA A 647 23.11 -13.79 0.41
N VAL A 648 23.19 -14.51 1.53
CA VAL A 648 23.93 -14.15 2.75
C VAL A 648 24.99 -15.21 3.06
N GLY A 649 25.99 -14.87 3.88
CA GLY A 649 27.03 -15.76 4.39
C GLY A 649 27.16 -15.75 5.92
N VAL A 650 28.27 -16.31 6.42
CA VAL A 650 28.55 -16.44 7.85
C VAL A 650 28.58 -15.08 8.55
N LYS A 651 29.15 -14.06 7.90
CA LYS A 651 29.27 -12.72 8.49
C LYS A 651 27.92 -12.01 8.62
N SER A 652 27.05 -12.06 7.61
CA SER A 652 25.67 -11.56 7.73
C SER A 652 24.90 -12.24 8.86
N CYS A 653 25.01 -13.57 8.99
CA CYS A 653 24.37 -14.31 10.09
C CYS A 653 24.91 -13.82 11.45
N SER A 654 26.22 -13.62 11.56
CA SER A 654 26.82 -13.06 12.77
C SER A 654 26.33 -11.65 13.09
N ASN A 655 26.07 -10.80 12.09
CA ASN A 655 25.50 -9.47 12.31
C ASN A 655 24.08 -9.57 12.88
N ILE A 656 23.19 -10.38 12.28
CA ILE A 656 21.82 -10.60 12.81
C ILE A 656 21.86 -11.04 14.28
N VAL A 657 22.77 -11.97 14.61
CA VAL A 657 22.91 -12.45 15.99
C VAL A 657 23.37 -11.35 16.94
N ASN A 658 24.47 -10.68 16.60
CA ASN A 658 25.11 -9.72 17.51
C ASN A 658 24.35 -8.40 17.64
N ASP A 659 23.68 -8.00 16.56
CA ASP A 659 23.02 -6.70 16.45
C ASP A 659 21.57 -6.80 16.93
N TYR A 660 20.86 -7.92 16.69
CA TYR A 660 19.44 -8.05 17.05
C TYR A 660 19.14 -9.13 18.08
N ILE A 661 19.62 -10.36 17.90
CA ILE A 661 19.22 -11.48 18.76
C ILE A 661 19.79 -11.29 20.17
N LEU A 662 21.09 -11.07 20.30
CA LEU A 662 21.76 -10.91 21.60
C LEU A 662 21.41 -9.58 22.30
N THR A 663 20.91 -8.59 21.56
CA THR A 663 20.53 -7.28 22.12
C THR A 663 19.09 -7.24 22.58
N SER A 664 18.20 -7.93 21.87
CA SER A 664 16.75 -7.73 22.00
C SER A 664 16.00 -8.97 22.47
N CYS A 665 16.56 -10.17 22.35
CA CYS A 665 15.88 -11.40 22.77
C CYS A 665 16.32 -11.82 24.18
N SER A 666 15.36 -11.98 25.09
CA SER A 666 15.64 -12.41 26.47
C SER A 666 15.58 -13.93 26.66
N ASN A 667 14.84 -14.64 25.79
CA ASN A 667 14.48 -16.05 26.01
C ASN A 667 15.17 -17.02 25.05
N VAL A 668 15.83 -16.53 23.99
CA VAL A 668 16.43 -17.39 22.98
C VAL A 668 17.49 -18.30 23.61
N LYS A 669 17.38 -19.60 23.38
CA LYS A 669 18.31 -20.64 23.86
C LYS A 669 19.01 -21.38 22.75
N LEU A 670 18.48 -21.34 21.53
CA LEU A 670 19.08 -22.00 20.38
C LEU A 670 18.96 -21.15 19.12
N ILE A 671 20.05 -21.05 18.37
CA ILE A 671 20.08 -20.53 17.02
C ILE A 671 20.32 -21.69 16.07
N LEU A 672 19.47 -21.82 15.06
CA LEU A 672 19.66 -22.76 13.97
C LEU A 672 20.26 -22.03 12.77
N MET A 673 21.35 -22.54 12.20
CA MET A 673 22.07 -21.89 11.11
C MET A 673 22.37 -22.83 9.94
N SER A 674 22.28 -22.40 8.68
CA SER A 674 22.75 -23.21 7.54
C SER A 674 24.28 -23.36 7.54
N SER A 675 24.79 -24.48 7.04
CA SER A 675 26.23 -24.71 6.87
C SER A 675 26.74 -24.59 5.43
N ALA A 676 25.91 -24.09 4.51
CA ALA A 676 26.16 -23.95 3.07
C ALA A 676 27.68 -23.89 2.73
N VAL A 677 28.24 -25.01 2.27
CA VAL A 677 29.69 -25.24 2.24
C VAL A 677 30.44 -24.19 1.41
N TYR A 678 29.79 -23.68 0.36
CA TYR A 678 30.34 -22.65 -0.51
C TYR A 678 30.62 -21.32 0.22
N TRP A 679 29.93 -21.04 1.33
CA TRP A 679 30.15 -19.82 2.13
C TRP A 679 31.59 -19.64 2.56
N PHE A 680 32.28 -20.74 2.88
CA PHE A 680 33.61 -20.63 3.44
C PHE A 680 34.64 -20.20 2.39
N GLY A 681 34.49 -20.55 1.11
CA GLY A 681 35.43 -20.15 0.05
C GLY A 681 35.26 -18.72 -0.47
N ASN A 682 34.09 -18.13 -0.26
CA ASN A 682 33.77 -16.81 -0.81
C ASN A 682 34.51 -15.70 -0.07
N SER A 683 34.91 -14.66 -0.81
CA SER A 683 35.31 -13.41 -0.16
C SER A 683 34.14 -12.93 0.71
N SER A 684 34.44 -12.38 1.89
CA SER A 684 33.41 -11.87 2.81
C SER A 684 32.57 -10.74 2.20
N GLY A 685 32.97 -10.19 1.05
CA GLY A 685 32.17 -9.27 0.25
C GLY A 685 31.14 -9.99 -0.65
N ASP A 686 31.57 -11.03 -1.38
CA ASP A 686 30.78 -11.67 -2.45
C ASP A 686 29.65 -12.59 -1.94
N ALA A 687 29.78 -13.17 -0.74
CA ALA A 687 28.72 -13.99 -0.13
C ALA A 687 27.60 -13.17 0.54
N ASP A 688 27.87 -11.90 0.82
CA ASP A 688 27.01 -11.01 1.62
C ASP A 688 26.43 -9.85 0.80
N ASN A 689 26.34 -10.01 -0.53
CA ASN A 689 25.82 -9.00 -1.46
C ASN A 689 24.45 -8.49 -1.01
N THR A 690 23.53 -9.37 -0.57
CA THR A 690 22.22 -8.92 -0.10
C THR A 690 22.32 -7.96 1.10
N TRP A 691 23.23 -8.23 2.03
CA TRP A 691 23.38 -7.41 3.22
C TRP A 691 24.03 -6.07 2.89
N ASN A 692 25.20 -6.11 2.26
CA ASN A 692 26.01 -4.92 2.00
C ASN A 692 25.38 -4.00 0.94
N ASP A 693 24.78 -4.57 -0.10
CA ASP A 693 24.24 -3.77 -1.21
C ASP A 693 22.86 -3.21 -0.91
N TYR A 694 22.08 -3.86 -0.04
CA TYR A 694 20.67 -3.54 0.19
C TYR A 694 20.33 -3.33 1.67
N ILE A 695 20.41 -4.36 2.53
CA ILE A 695 19.91 -4.29 3.93
C ILE A 695 20.62 -3.18 4.72
N ALA A 696 21.95 -3.13 4.66
CA ALA A 696 22.76 -2.16 5.40
C ALA A 696 22.52 -0.71 4.97
N LYS A 697 21.90 -0.48 3.81
CA LYS A 697 21.55 0.83 3.28
C LYS A 697 20.09 1.21 3.59
N SER A 698 19.31 0.33 4.21
CA SER A 698 17.93 0.61 4.57
C SER A 698 17.84 1.63 5.71
N LYS A 699 16.82 2.50 5.67
CA LYS A 699 16.56 3.52 6.69
C LYS A 699 16.41 2.89 8.08
N GLY A 700 15.65 1.80 8.20
CA GLY A 700 15.44 1.08 9.46
C GLY A 700 16.72 0.50 10.04
N TYR A 701 17.57 -0.12 9.21
CA TYR A 701 18.86 -0.61 9.69
C TYR A 701 19.78 0.54 10.14
N ILE A 702 19.89 1.61 9.36
CA ILE A 702 20.68 2.79 9.73
C ILE A 702 20.13 3.43 11.00
N TYR A 703 18.81 3.43 11.18
CA TYR A 703 18.15 3.88 12.40
C TYR A 703 18.56 3.04 13.61
N ASP A 704 18.51 1.71 13.50
CA ASP A 704 18.94 0.81 14.56
C ASP A 704 20.43 0.99 14.90
N VAL A 705 21.30 1.11 13.89
CA VAL A 705 22.74 1.39 14.07
C VAL A 705 22.95 2.67 14.88
N ASN A 706 22.24 3.75 14.53
CA ASN A 706 22.36 5.04 15.21
C ASN A 706 21.82 5.01 16.66
N HIS A 707 20.99 4.02 16.99
CA HIS A 707 20.51 3.76 18.34
C HIS A 707 21.25 2.58 19.02
N ASN A 708 22.42 2.20 18.48
CA ASN A 708 23.26 1.12 19.00
C ASN A 708 22.46 -0.20 19.17
N PHE A 709 21.60 -0.48 18.19
CA PHE A 709 20.67 -1.60 18.14
C PHE A 709 19.89 -1.80 19.45
N TRP A 710 19.55 -0.70 20.12
CA TRP A 710 18.71 -0.69 21.31
C TRP A 710 19.24 -1.50 22.49
N ARG A 711 20.55 -1.78 22.51
CA ARG A 711 21.23 -2.65 23.49
C ARG A 711 21.02 -2.25 24.96
N TYR A 712 20.71 -0.97 25.25
CA TYR A 712 20.52 -0.48 26.62
C TYR A 712 19.06 -0.38 27.05
N SER A 713 18.19 0.12 26.17
CA SER A 713 16.75 0.21 26.41
C SER A 713 16.02 0.58 25.11
N VAL A 714 14.79 0.09 24.97
CA VAL A 714 13.84 0.55 23.94
C VAL A 714 12.85 1.58 24.54
N PRO A 715 12.38 2.59 23.78
CA PRO A 715 11.32 3.51 24.20
C PRO A 715 10.03 2.82 24.66
N ALA A 716 9.25 3.51 25.50
CA ALA A 716 7.94 3.03 25.95
C ALA A 716 6.92 3.12 24.81
N ASN A 717 6.53 1.97 24.23
CA ASN A 717 5.75 1.75 22.98
C ASN A 717 6.57 1.33 21.73
N PHE A 718 7.87 1.05 21.89
CA PHE A 718 8.75 0.71 20.77
C PHE A 718 8.24 -0.45 19.89
N ASP A 719 7.84 -1.57 20.50
CA ASP A 719 7.33 -2.73 19.77
C ASP A 719 6.07 -2.35 18.97
N ASP A 720 5.17 -1.56 19.56
CA ASP A 720 3.96 -1.10 18.90
C ASP A 720 4.28 -0.19 17.71
N LEU A 721 5.31 0.66 17.82
CA LEU A 721 5.74 1.54 16.74
C LEU A 721 6.39 0.76 15.58
N ILE A 722 7.28 -0.19 15.87
CA ILE A 722 7.89 -1.03 14.84
C ILE A 722 6.83 -1.89 14.15
N VAL A 723 5.93 -2.52 14.90
CA VAL A 723 4.91 -3.42 14.35
C VAL A 723 3.84 -2.66 13.56
N LYS A 724 3.78 -1.33 13.69
CA LYS A 724 2.96 -0.47 12.84
C LYS A 724 3.73 0.12 11.65
N ALA A 725 5.06 0.00 11.63
CA ALA A 725 5.86 0.52 10.53
C ALA A 725 5.42 -0.12 9.20
N PRO A 726 5.35 0.66 8.10
CA PRO A 726 4.93 0.15 6.82
C PRO A 726 5.92 -0.93 6.36
N TYR A 727 5.39 -2.13 6.10
CA TYR A 727 6.12 -3.22 5.48
C TYR A 727 5.29 -3.72 4.30
N SER A 728 5.95 -4.18 3.24
CA SER A 728 5.26 -4.80 2.12
C SER A 728 5.01 -6.26 2.44
N ASP A 729 3.77 -6.73 2.30
CA ASP A 729 3.47 -8.15 2.38
C ASP A 729 4.24 -8.90 1.28
N PHE A 730 4.97 -9.94 1.68
CA PHE A 730 5.69 -10.82 0.78
C PHE A 730 4.84 -12.08 0.57
N PRO A 731 4.16 -12.26 -0.58
CA PRO A 731 3.03 -13.19 -0.71
C PRO A 731 3.38 -14.69 -0.62
N ASN A 732 4.67 -15.03 -0.45
CA ASN A 732 5.14 -16.40 -0.43
C ASN A 732 5.70 -16.85 0.92
N PHE A 733 5.43 -16.16 2.03
CA PHE A 733 5.81 -16.63 3.37
C PHE A 733 4.62 -17.07 4.21
N ASP A 734 4.82 -18.09 5.05
CA ASP A 734 3.86 -18.43 6.09
C ASP A 734 3.95 -17.43 7.27
N SER A 735 3.15 -17.68 8.32
CA SER A 735 3.10 -16.83 9.51
C SER A 735 4.38 -16.83 10.35
N LEU A 736 5.33 -17.74 10.09
CA LEU A 736 6.59 -17.87 10.82
C LEU A 736 7.83 -17.73 9.91
N GLY A 737 7.64 -17.25 8.67
CA GLY A 737 8.72 -16.87 7.74
C GLY A 737 9.24 -17.98 6.82
N LEU A 738 8.58 -19.13 6.71
CA LEU A 738 8.93 -20.18 5.74
C LEU A 738 8.51 -19.78 4.32
N CYS A 739 9.38 -20.00 3.33
CA CYS A 739 9.05 -19.90 1.90
C CYS A 739 8.07 -20.98 1.46
N MET A 740 6.93 -20.56 0.90
CA MET A 740 5.80 -21.40 0.46
C MET A 740 5.81 -21.69 -1.04
N ASP A 741 6.99 -21.66 -1.67
CA ASP A 741 7.15 -21.99 -3.07
C ASP A 741 6.77 -23.46 -3.36
N ALA A 742 6.17 -23.69 -4.53
CA ALA A 742 5.67 -25.01 -4.90
C ALA A 742 6.78 -26.06 -4.99
N CYS A 743 6.43 -27.32 -4.69
CA CYS A 743 7.33 -28.45 -4.90
C CYS A 743 7.61 -28.69 -6.38
N GLY A 744 8.87 -29.01 -6.67
CA GLY A 744 9.39 -29.37 -7.98
C GLY A 744 10.04 -30.75 -7.92
N SER A 745 11.35 -30.79 -8.22
CA SER A 745 12.17 -32.00 -8.21
C SER A 745 13.64 -31.63 -8.02
N TRP A 746 14.46 -32.60 -7.59
CA TRP A 746 15.92 -32.50 -7.55
C TRP A 746 16.57 -32.49 -8.94
N GLY A 747 15.79 -32.62 -10.02
CA GLY A 747 16.27 -32.59 -11.41
C GLY A 747 16.70 -33.95 -11.98
N GLY A 748 16.34 -35.06 -11.32
CA GLY A 748 16.73 -36.41 -11.74
C GLY A 748 18.25 -36.62 -11.71
N ASP A 749 18.78 -37.39 -12.67
CA ASP A 749 20.21 -37.75 -12.74
C ASP A 749 21.13 -36.64 -13.27
N SER A 750 20.56 -35.50 -13.68
CA SER A 750 21.31 -34.38 -14.29
C SER A 750 21.16 -33.12 -13.43
N PRO A 751 22.07 -32.90 -12.47
CA PRO A 751 21.98 -31.74 -11.58
C PRO A 751 22.32 -30.45 -12.34
N ASP A 752 21.80 -29.31 -11.88
CA ASP A 752 22.16 -28.00 -12.42
C ASP A 752 23.61 -27.67 -12.08
N LEU A 753 24.42 -27.48 -13.12
CA LEU A 753 25.83 -27.07 -13.04
C LEU A 753 26.04 -25.64 -13.57
N SER A 754 24.98 -24.90 -13.89
CA SER A 754 25.09 -23.56 -14.49
C SER A 754 25.69 -22.50 -13.56
N GLN A 755 25.56 -22.70 -12.24
CA GLN A 755 26.12 -21.85 -11.20
C GLN A 755 27.49 -22.32 -10.70
N VAL A 756 27.98 -23.44 -11.23
CA VAL A 756 29.29 -23.99 -10.87
C VAL A 756 30.35 -23.21 -11.64
N SER A 757 30.87 -22.15 -11.02
CA SER A 757 32.15 -21.59 -11.44
C SER A 757 33.25 -22.60 -11.09
N ASN A 758 34.38 -22.59 -11.80
CA ASN A 758 35.57 -23.40 -11.51
C ASN A 758 36.27 -22.97 -10.19
N TRP A 759 35.51 -22.78 -9.11
CA TRP A 759 36.00 -22.38 -7.82
C TRP A 759 36.15 -23.65 -6.99
N ASP A 760 37.38 -24.17 -6.94
CA ASP A 760 37.80 -25.07 -5.90
C ASP A 760 38.86 -24.35 -5.06
N TRP A 761 38.85 -24.58 -3.76
CA TRP A 761 39.71 -23.87 -2.81
C TRP A 761 40.10 -24.80 -1.67
N PRO A 762 41.35 -24.76 -1.17
CA PRO A 762 41.75 -25.58 -0.05
C PRO A 762 41.22 -25.01 1.28
N ILE A 763 41.14 -25.84 2.33
CA ILE A 763 40.85 -25.38 3.71
C ILE A 763 41.98 -24.52 4.32
N THR A 764 43.04 -24.27 3.55
CA THR A 764 44.11 -23.31 3.89
C THR A 764 43.90 -21.96 3.21
N ASP A 765 42.85 -21.81 2.40
CA ASP A 765 42.53 -20.56 1.72
C ASP A 765 42.23 -19.44 2.73
N THR A 766 42.59 -18.21 2.38
CA THR A 766 42.43 -17.06 3.30
C THR A 766 40.97 -16.74 3.56
N ASN A 767 40.09 -16.84 2.56
CA ASN A 767 38.66 -16.62 2.74
C ASN A 767 38.06 -17.72 3.62
N TYR A 768 38.46 -18.97 3.40
CA TYR A 768 38.07 -20.10 4.25
C TYR A 768 38.43 -19.84 5.72
N LEU A 769 39.69 -19.50 5.99
CA LEU A 769 40.15 -19.25 7.35
C LEU A 769 39.40 -18.07 7.99
N ASN A 770 39.14 -16.99 7.26
CA ASN A 770 38.41 -15.84 7.76
C ASN A 770 36.94 -16.17 8.11
N ASN A 771 36.24 -16.85 7.20
CA ASN A 771 34.84 -17.23 7.42
C ASN A 771 34.70 -18.29 8.52
N PHE A 772 35.62 -19.25 8.57
CA PHE A 772 35.66 -20.26 9.63
C PHE A 772 35.99 -19.64 10.99
N ASN A 773 36.92 -18.68 11.06
CA ASN A 773 37.20 -17.92 12.27
C ASN A 773 35.99 -17.09 12.72
N THR A 774 35.22 -16.52 11.77
CA THR A 774 33.97 -15.80 12.09
C THR A 774 32.94 -16.73 12.73
N LEU A 775 32.79 -17.96 12.22
CA LEU A 775 31.94 -18.99 12.84
C LEU A 775 32.41 -19.32 14.26
N VAL A 776 33.71 -19.56 14.45
CA VAL A 776 34.28 -19.85 15.78
C VAL A 776 34.06 -18.69 16.74
N GLN A 777 34.20 -17.44 16.30
CA GLN A 777 33.90 -16.26 17.11
C GLN A 777 32.43 -16.21 17.51
N LEU A 778 31.52 -16.50 16.59
CA LEU A 778 30.09 -16.56 16.86
C LEU A 778 29.76 -17.65 17.91
N ILE A 779 30.32 -18.84 17.79
CA ILE A 779 30.15 -19.93 18.76
C ILE A 779 30.58 -19.48 20.17
N ASN A 780 31.74 -18.83 20.26
CA ASN A 780 32.25 -18.32 21.54
C ASN A 780 31.39 -17.19 22.11
N GLU A 781 30.83 -16.32 21.27
CA GLU A 781 29.94 -15.24 21.72
C GLU A 781 28.64 -15.80 22.28
N LEU A 782 28.02 -16.75 21.58
CA LEU A 782 26.80 -17.42 22.03
C LEU A 782 26.99 -18.19 23.34
N ALA A 783 28.16 -18.79 23.54
CA ALA A 783 28.51 -19.48 24.79
C ALA A 783 28.45 -18.55 26.02
N LYS A 784 28.75 -17.24 25.86
CA LYS A 784 28.70 -16.27 26.97
C LYS A 784 27.27 -16.02 27.47
N SER A 785 26.28 -16.24 26.61
CA SER A 785 24.86 -16.06 26.91
C SER A 785 24.11 -17.39 27.09
N ASP A 786 24.82 -18.52 27.19
CA ASP A 786 24.23 -19.85 27.33
C ASP A 786 23.26 -20.18 26.17
N ILE A 787 23.67 -19.81 24.95
CA ILE A 787 22.92 -20.07 23.71
C ILE A 787 23.66 -21.13 22.89
N HIS A 788 22.91 -22.12 22.42
CA HIS A 788 23.40 -23.17 21.53
C HIS A 788 23.31 -22.75 20.06
N LEU A 789 24.28 -23.17 19.25
CA LEU A 789 24.26 -23.04 17.79
C LEU A 789 24.11 -24.43 17.17
N LEU A 790 22.98 -24.68 16.51
CA LEU A 790 22.74 -25.89 15.71
C LEU A 790 22.96 -25.56 14.23
N MET A 791 24.06 -26.02 13.66
CA MET A 791 24.39 -25.79 12.26
C MET A 791 23.94 -26.98 11.40
N VAL A 792 23.20 -26.72 10.31
CA VAL A 792 22.55 -27.74 9.48
C VAL A 792 23.12 -27.73 8.06
N ASN A 793 23.61 -28.87 7.60
CA ASN A 793 23.97 -29.10 6.20
C ASN A 793 22.74 -29.61 5.44
N PHE A 794 22.08 -28.72 4.71
CA PHE A 794 20.78 -29.00 4.09
C PHE A 794 20.88 -29.98 2.92
N PRO A 795 19.86 -30.81 2.68
CA PRO A 795 19.83 -31.70 1.52
C PRO A 795 19.80 -30.91 0.22
N GLU A 796 20.54 -31.41 -0.77
CA GLU A 796 20.62 -30.94 -2.15
C GLU A 796 20.55 -32.16 -3.08
N SER A 797 20.39 -31.95 -4.39
CA SER A 797 20.21 -33.03 -5.35
C SER A 797 21.21 -34.20 -5.15
N PRO A 798 20.74 -35.44 -4.92
CA PRO A 798 21.62 -36.60 -4.78
C PRO A 798 22.52 -36.85 -6.00
N ALA A 799 22.17 -36.29 -7.16
CA ALA A 799 22.90 -36.45 -8.40
C ALA A 799 24.28 -35.77 -8.40
N TYR A 800 24.54 -34.83 -7.48
CA TYR A 800 25.88 -34.22 -7.32
C TYR A 800 26.97 -35.26 -6.98
N LYS A 801 26.62 -36.43 -6.41
CA LYS A 801 27.56 -37.55 -6.21
C LYS A 801 28.23 -38.03 -7.48
N ASN A 802 27.55 -37.85 -8.62
CA ASN A 802 28.03 -38.28 -9.93
C ASN A 802 28.78 -37.15 -10.65
N THR A 803 29.10 -36.06 -9.95
CA THR A 803 29.81 -34.90 -10.47
C THR A 803 31.08 -34.65 -9.65
N ASP A 804 31.99 -33.81 -10.16
CA ASP A 804 33.19 -33.42 -9.41
C ASP A 804 32.91 -32.40 -8.29
N HIS A 805 31.65 -31.96 -8.14
CA HIS A 805 31.23 -30.90 -7.22
C HIS A 805 30.45 -31.46 -6.04
N TYR A 806 30.73 -30.95 -4.85
CA TYR A 806 30.08 -31.39 -3.61
C TYR A 806 28.59 -31.01 -3.57
N THR A 807 28.22 -29.85 -4.10
CA THR A 807 26.86 -29.24 -4.09
C THR A 807 26.71 -28.30 -5.29
N ARG A 808 25.51 -27.73 -5.51
CA ARG A 808 25.22 -26.84 -6.67
C ARG A 808 26.15 -25.65 -6.83
N ASN A 809 26.52 -25.02 -5.71
CA ASN A 809 27.38 -23.85 -5.67
C ASN A 809 28.77 -24.17 -5.08
N GLY A 810 29.03 -25.46 -4.85
CA GLY A 810 30.07 -25.92 -3.95
C GLY A 810 31.39 -26.26 -4.61
N PRO A 811 32.44 -26.41 -3.79
CA PRO A 811 33.76 -26.78 -4.25
C PRO A 811 33.81 -28.27 -4.63
N SER A 812 35.01 -28.79 -4.89
CA SER A 812 35.19 -30.22 -5.15
C SER A 812 34.75 -31.10 -3.98
N TRP A 813 34.50 -32.37 -4.24
CA TRP A 813 34.22 -33.36 -3.20
C TRP A 813 35.30 -33.41 -2.10
N ALA A 814 36.57 -33.24 -2.47
CA ALA A 814 37.68 -33.22 -1.52
C ALA A 814 37.55 -32.06 -0.54
N THR A 815 37.31 -30.85 -1.06
CA THR A 815 37.12 -29.64 -0.26
C THR A 815 35.85 -29.73 0.57
N GLY A 816 34.71 -30.07 -0.02
CA GLY A 816 33.43 -30.10 0.70
C GLY A 816 33.42 -31.12 1.84
N THR A 817 34.03 -32.29 1.62
CA THR A 817 34.21 -33.31 2.67
C THR A 817 35.12 -32.79 3.79
N ALA A 818 36.21 -32.09 3.44
CA ALA A 818 37.11 -31.51 4.43
C ALA A 818 36.40 -30.44 5.30
N VAL A 819 35.58 -29.57 4.72
CA VAL A 819 34.80 -28.58 5.48
C VAL A 819 33.83 -29.27 6.44
N VAL A 820 33.07 -30.26 5.98
CA VAL A 820 32.13 -31.01 6.82
C VAL A 820 32.84 -31.71 7.99
N GLU A 821 34.03 -32.27 7.75
CA GLU A 821 34.81 -32.90 8.82
C GLU A 821 35.32 -31.86 9.84
N GLN A 822 35.70 -30.65 9.40
CA GLN A 822 36.06 -29.56 10.33
C GLN A 822 34.87 -29.13 11.20
N LEU A 823 33.66 -29.05 10.63
CA LEU A 823 32.44 -28.75 11.40
C LEU A 823 32.13 -29.85 12.44
N LYS A 824 32.26 -31.13 12.07
CA LYS A 824 32.13 -32.26 13.02
C LYS A 824 33.19 -32.21 14.14
N ASN A 825 34.37 -31.68 13.87
CA ASN A 825 35.40 -31.50 14.89
C ASN A 825 35.13 -30.30 15.82
N LEU A 826 34.44 -29.26 15.35
CA LEU A 826 33.97 -28.17 16.22
C LEU A 826 32.96 -28.66 17.25
N GLU A 827 32.03 -29.54 16.88
CA GLU A 827 31.04 -30.12 17.82
C GLU A 827 31.70 -30.86 18.98
N LYS A 828 32.84 -31.53 18.73
CA LYS A 828 33.65 -32.16 19.78
C LYS A 828 34.37 -31.14 20.68
N SER A 829 34.61 -29.94 20.19
CA SER A 829 35.44 -28.91 20.84
C SER A 829 34.61 -27.87 21.60
N TYR A 830 33.34 -27.67 21.22
CA TYR A 830 32.46 -26.65 21.76
C TYR A 830 31.13 -27.27 22.18
N SER A 831 30.85 -27.32 23.49
CA SER A 831 29.64 -27.94 24.03
C SER A 831 28.35 -27.23 23.63
N ASN A 832 28.43 -25.96 23.23
CA ASN A 832 27.29 -25.18 22.75
C ASN A 832 27.12 -25.22 21.22
N PHE A 833 27.96 -25.95 20.48
CA PHE A 833 27.84 -26.10 19.03
C PHE A 833 27.45 -27.52 18.66
N HIS A 834 26.46 -27.64 17.78
CA HIS A 834 25.92 -28.90 17.29
C HIS A 834 25.87 -28.89 15.77
N PHE A 835 26.16 -30.02 15.12
CA PHE A 835 26.19 -30.12 13.67
C PHE A 835 25.31 -31.26 13.16
N TYR A 836 24.33 -30.93 12.32
CA TYR A 836 23.43 -31.91 11.71
C TYR A 836 23.62 -31.99 10.19
N ASP A 837 24.15 -33.12 9.72
CA ASP A 837 24.43 -33.35 8.30
C ASP A 837 23.24 -34.01 7.59
N ALA A 838 22.24 -33.22 7.20
CA ALA A 838 21.06 -33.72 6.49
C ALA A 838 21.35 -34.06 5.02
N TYR A 839 22.38 -33.45 4.42
CA TYR A 839 22.83 -33.76 3.07
C TYR A 839 23.47 -35.15 2.99
N ASN A 840 24.31 -35.49 3.98
CA ASN A 840 24.99 -36.78 4.08
C ASN A 840 25.73 -37.18 2.79
N GLY A 841 26.39 -36.21 2.15
CA GLY A 841 27.05 -36.39 0.85
C GLY A 841 26.09 -36.87 -0.25
N GLY A 842 24.85 -36.35 -0.24
CA GLY A 842 23.74 -36.75 -1.10
C GLY A 842 23.09 -38.09 -0.75
N ASN A 843 23.51 -38.80 0.30
CA ASN A 843 22.91 -40.07 0.75
C ASN A 843 21.75 -39.80 1.71
N HIS A 844 20.79 -38.99 1.27
CA HIS A 844 19.60 -38.68 2.03
C HIS A 844 18.34 -39.30 1.42
N ASP A 845 17.27 -39.34 2.19
CA ASP A 845 15.99 -39.95 1.83
C ASP A 845 14.91 -38.92 1.47
N TYR A 846 15.29 -37.70 1.12
CA TYR A 846 14.37 -36.70 0.57
C TYR A 846 14.02 -37.01 -0.89
N ALA A 847 12.73 -37.22 -1.16
CA ALA A 847 12.21 -37.54 -2.49
C ALA A 847 12.16 -36.30 -3.40
N ASP A 848 12.00 -36.50 -4.71
CA ASP A 848 11.80 -35.41 -5.66
C ASP A 848 10.63 -34.50 -5.29
N SER A 849 9.53 -35.09 -4.85
CA SER A 849 8.33 -34.36 -4.41
C SER A 849 8.53 -33.51 -3.14
N GLU A 850 9.68 -33.65 -2.48
CA GLU A 850 10.07 -32.88 -1.29
C GLU A 850 11.07 -31.76 -1.62
N ALA A 851 11.55 -31.71 -2.87
CA ALA A 851 12.44 -30.68 -3.38
C ALA A 851 11.64 -29.54 -4.03
N GLN A 852 12.13 -28.32 -3.92
CA GLN A 852 11.69 -27.20 -4.76
C GLN A 852 12.50 -27.18 -6.06
N ASN A 853 13.82 -27.34 -5.95
CA ASN A 853 14.78 -27.37 -7.04
C ASN A 853 16.06 -28.11 -6.59
N TRP A 854 17.14 -28.04 -7.37
CA TRP A 854 18.40 -28.78 -7.11
C TRP A 854 19.07 -28.53 -5.74
N ASN A 855 18.77 -27.42 -5.04
CA ASN A 855 19.44 -27.09 -3.78
C ASN A 855 18.51 -26.55 -2.68
N HIS A 856 17.20 -26.70 -2.84
CA HIS A 856 16.20 -26.24 -1.88
C HIS A 856 15.11 -27.28 -1.68
N LEU A 857 14.67 -27.43 -0.44
CA LEU A 857 13.43 -28.14 -0.10
C LEU A 857 12.22 -27.27 -0.43
N CYS A 858 11.10 -27.89 -0.76
CA CYS A 858 9.79 -27.23 -0.76
C CYS A 858 9.12 -27.40 0.63
N PRO A 859 7.92 -26.83 0.88
CA PRO A 859 7.26 -26.93 2.19
C PRO A 859 7.09 -28.35 2.74
N ALA A 860 6.84 -29.34 1.87
CA ALA A 860 6.74 -30.75 2.29
C ALA A 860 8.09 -31.30 2.80
N GLY A 861 9.19 -31.00 2.11
CA GLY A 861 10.53 -31.37 2.53
C GLY A 861 10.99 -30.61 3.77
N ALA A 862 10.67 -29.32 3.84
CA ALA A 862 10.94 -28.47 5.01
C ALA A 862 10.28 -29.04 6.26
N ALA A 863 9.00 -29.38 6.20
CA ALA A 863 8.27 -30.00 7.30
C ALA A 863 8.93 -31.31 7.79
N LYS A 864 9.39 -32.17 6.86
CA LYS A 864 10.10 -33.42 7.18
C LYS A 864 11.44 -33.17 7.84
N LEU A 865 12.25 -32.24 7.32
CA LEU A 865 13.53 -31.86 7.91
C LEU A 865 13.32 -31.26 9.31
N THR A 866 12.39 -30.31 9.46
CA THR A 866 12.17 -29.65 10.75
C THR A 866 11.60 -30.59 11.79
N THR A 867 10.77 -31.58 11.42
CA THR A 867 10.32 -32.62 12.35
C THR A 867 11.48 -33.46 12.90
N ARG A 868 12.51 -33.74 12.08
CA ARG A 868 13.74 -34.42 12.53
C ARG A 868 14.55 -33.54 13.46
N LEU A 869 14.64 -32.25 13.12
CA LEU A 869 15.36 -31.26 13.91
C LEU A 869 14.66 -30.96 15.24
N ASP A 870 13.33 -31.00 15.32
CA ASP A 870 12.57 -30.78 16.57
C ASP A 870 13.03 -31.72 17.69
N THR A 871 13.19 -33.01 17.37
CA THR A 871 13.72 -34.00 18.33
C THR A 871 15.13 -33.64 18.81
N LEU A 872 15.99 -33.18 17.90
CA LEU A 872 17.36 -32.78 18.23
C LEU A 872 17.38 -31.48 19.06
N ILE A 873 16.56 -30.49 18.70
CA ILE A 873 16.42 -29.22 19.41
C ILE A 873 16.02 -29.46 20.86
N HIS A 874 15.00 -30.28 21.12
CA HIS A 874 14.59 -30.64 22.49
C HIS A 874 15.71 -31.37 23.24
N SER A 875 16.40 -32.31 22.59
CA SER A 875 17.55 -32.99 23.19
C SER A 875 18.69 -32.03 23.55
N ILE A 876 18.94 -31.00 22.74
CA ILE A 876 19.96 -29.98 23.02
C ILE A 876 19.55 -29.12 24.22
N LEU A 877 18.28 -28.74 24.29
CA LEU A 877 17.74 -27.86 25.33
C LEU A 877 17.40 -28.59 26.64
N GLY A 878 17.47 -29.92 26.65
CA GLY A 878 17.21 -30.74 27.85
C GLY A 878 15.72 -30.93 28.16
N HIS A 879 14.87 -30.92 27.14
CA HIS A 879 13.42 -31.11 27.22
C HIS A 879 12.96 -32.53 26.90
#